data_AF-A0A7C0WPT2-F1
#
_entry.id   AF-A0A7C0WPT2-F1
#
_cell.length_a   1.000
_cell.length_b   1.000
_cell.length_c   1.000
_cell.angle_alpha   90.00
_cell.angle_beta   90.00
_cell.angle_gamma   90.00
#
_symmetry.space_group_name_H-M   'P 1'
#
loop_
_entity.id
_entity.type
_entity.pdbx_description
1 polymer ?
#
loop_
_entity_poly.entity_id
_entity_poly.type
_entity_poly.pdbx_seq_one_letter_code
_entity_poly.pdbx_strand_id
1 'polypeptide(L)'
;MTTRLRTRSAAAAFFVLAAVVPLTAAPAAAATDTTYLDEGYESTPATWSTDWFDSAIGARNRITAIPDGIDGAGIKVTIPRDSNFGSAMRWEFAANEETEPDELFYRYWLRIPVGFANYGQGKLPGPSGLYSNSGRNKIKPSDANPGWSARMMFTAPDPDRSTTSTQIGYYVYHRGQPGSSGETEPWQDSPGVLEFGQWYCVEGRVAMNTPGVANGILEGWVDEKLAYYRNDFTFRGSSDTGINVREFWFDTYYGGDAPAPGSLSFDFDELVLSDRRIGCGERGSGFRDTGGNVHASNVDKLAFAGITKGCNPPDNSRFCPDDNVSRGQMAAFLDRALDLPPTQTDFFDDDVGSVFEANINRLAASGITLGCGTRAYCPNDRVTRGQMAAFLTRGLSLPTGGTDLFTDDDESPFENAIDRMASAGITAGCNPPANDQFCPYNNVTRGQMASFLARALNLPTPPPPPPGYTAPAVPDGYDAVVPLGWSIQDVIEQQPPGAKILVRTGTYLRQEIRPKAGQTIVGEPGTKLDGLWDYTYAFTDIDNPVDGVTISGFEVTRYNSVAGTGAIHGAGNNWTVSDCIVYDNKYNGVTVSNGGTISGCRIYNHNYEAIILTDVSNVTISNNEIYDNGDSSKYQAGIKLVNTANVVISGNIIRDNAGYGIWGYTDNTNTVYSGNTITNNWRGGINHELSYSVLITNNVIKSNGVAPTSPKPDNLYDAGIVVRGPDATITGNTVEGNYNGIGIIGYGLDAQTGRYGPLKASGALVSDNTVTNSGQSGVVTDGAPISTGVFTDNGYFYPNDTSDWFRDGAGGPRTWAE
;
A
#
# COMPACT_ATOMS: atom_id res chain seq x y z
N MET A 1 -19.31 -38.39 58.73
CA MET A 1 -18.82 -39.79 58.79
C MET A 1 -19.52 -40.54 57.66
N THR A 2 -18.91 -41.43 56.87
CA THR A 2 -17.64 -42.17 57.07
C THR A 2 -16.94 -42.50 55.73
N THR A 3 -15.64 -42.83 55.78
CA THR A 3 -14.79 -43.62 54.82
C THR A 3 -15.35 -44.06 53.45
N ARG A 4 -14.65 -43.83 52.30
CA ARG A 4 -13.44 -44.55 51.77
C ARG A 4 -13.70 -46.06 51.48
N LEU A 5 -13.15 -46.74 50.44
CA LEU A 5 -11.82 -46.61 49.81
C LEU A 5 -11.64 -47.39 48.45
N ARG A 6 -10.91 -46.82 47.45
CA ARG A 6 -10.02 -47.38 46.37
C ARG A 6 -10.36 -48.62 45.50
N THR A 7 -10.07 -48.47 44.19
CA THR A 7 -8.89 -49.01 43.41
C THR A 7 -8.55 -48.00 42.27
N ARG A 8 -7.33 -47.47 42.06
CA ARG A 8 -6.05 -48.05 41.51
C ARG A 8 -6.20 -48.59 40.08
N SER A 9 -5.39 -48.23 39.06
CA SER A 9 -4.14 -47.41 38.89
C SER A 9 -4.16 -46.77 37.47
N ALA A 10 -3.53 -45.64 37.06
CA ALA A 10 -2.36 -44.82 37.46
C ALA A 10 -1.10 -44.98 36.55
N ALA A 11 -1.01 -44.18 35.48
CA ALA A 11 0.21 -43.75 34.75
C ALA A 11 -0.14 -42.65 33.71
N ALA A 12 0.79 -41.82 33.23
CA ALA A 12 1.35 -40.64 33.92
C ALA A 12 2.17 -39.79 32.90
N ALA A 13 1.87 -38.49 32.78
CA ALA A 13 2.69 -37.50 32.08
C ALA A 13 2.57 -36.14 32.80
N PHE A 14 3.64 -35.35 32.83
CA PHE A 14 3.73 -34.15 33.68
C PHE A 14 3.21 -32.88 32.98
N PHE A 15 2.43 -32.09 33.71
CA PHE A 15 2.34 -30.63 33.54
C PHE A 15 2.91 -29.97 34.80
N VAL A 16 3.76 -28.96 34.64
CA VAL A 16 4.27 -28.14 35.75
C VAL A 16 3.45 -26.85 35.79
N LEU A 17 2.75 -26.62 36.89
CA LEU A 17 1.97 -25.40 37.10
C LEU A 17 2.86 -24.33 37.75
N ALA A 18 3.20 -23.28 37.00
CA ALA A 18 3.81 -22.08 37.55
C ALA A 18 2.72 -21.10 38.03
N ALA A 19 2.94 -20.41 39.14
CA ALA A 19 1.93 -19.55 39.75
C ALA A 19 1.81 -18.20 39.02
N VAL A 20 0.57 -17.76 38.78
CA VAL A 20 0.28 -16.42 38.26
C VAL A 20 0.46 -15.40 39.39
N VAL A 21 1.45 -14.54 39.26
CA VAL A 21 1.55 -13.28 40.03
C VAL A 21 0.88 -12.18 39.18
N PRO A 22 -0.07 -11.40 39.72
CA PRO A 22 -0.67 -10.30 38.97
C PRO A 22 0.37 -9.18 38.81
N LEU A 23 0.91 -9.01 37.61
CA LEU A 23 1.76 -7.88 37.28
C LEU A 23 0.87 -6.63 37.18
N THR A 24 0.91 -5.77 38.20
CA THR A 24 0.27 -4.45 38.14
C THR A 24 0.99 -3.63 37.09
N ALA A 25 0.36 -3.42 35.94
CA ALA A 25 0.88 -2.50 34.93
C ALA A 25 1.06 -1.11 35.57
N ALA A 26 2.27 -0.57 35.48
CA ALA A 26 2.46 0.86 35.67
C ALA A 26 1.63 1.59 34.59
N PRO A 27 1.04 2.76 34.89
CA PRO A 27 0.40 3.55 33.84
C PRO A 27 1.46 3.86 32.77
N ALA A 28 1.14 3.59 31.51
CA ALA A 28 1.97 4.05 30.41
C ALA A 28 2.04 5.58 30.49
N ALA A 29 3.24 6.13 30.60
CA ALA A 29 3.45 7.55 30.38
C ALA A 29 3.00 7.86 28.95
N ALA A 30 2.30 8.98 28.75
CA ALA A 30 2.04 9.45 27.40
C ALA A 30 3.39 9.78 26.75
N ALA A 31 3.68 9.17 25.61
CA ALA A 31 4.84 9.54 24.82
C ALA A 31 4.64 10.99 24.34
N THR A 32 5.55 11.87 24.74
CA THR A 32 5.68 13.21 24.19
C THR A 32 6.59 13.15 22.99
N ASP A 33 6.20 13.75 21.87
CA ASP A 33 7.09 13.95 20.73
C ASP A 33 8.30 14.80 21.17
N THR A 34 9.52 14.31 20.99
CA THR A 34 10.73 14.97 21.53
C THR A 34 11.67 15.42 20.41
N THR A 35 11.88 16.73 20.31
CA THR A 35 12.99 17.33 19.55
C THR A 35 14.05 17.76 20.56
N TYR A 36 15.22 17.12 20.52
CA TYR A 36 16.32 17.33 21.46
C TYR A 36 17.19 18.54 21.09
N LEU A 37 17.27 18.85 19.79
CA LEU A 37 17.99 19.99 19.24
C LEU A 37 17.30 20.40 17.94
N ASP A 38 17.20 21.71 17.70
CA ASP A 38 16.70 22.32 16.47
C ASP A 38 17.52 23.59 16.23
N GLU A 39 18.43 23.55 15.25
CA GLU A 39 19.48 24.55 15.03
C GLU A 39 19.56 24.94 13.55
N GLY A 40 18.84 26.01 13.20
CA GLY A 40 18.88 26.67 11.89
C GLY A 40 20.00 27.72 11.73
N TYR A 41 20.94 27.83 12.67
CA TYR A 41 22.14 28.67 12.62
C TYR A 41 21.97 30.20 12.50
N GLU A 42 20.73 30.72 12.36
CA GLU A 42 20.35 32.14 12.25
C GLU A 42 20.94 33.10 13.30
N SER A 43 21.41 32.59 14.44
CA SER A 43 21.97 33.42 15.50
C SER A 43 23.34 34.01 15.12
N THR A 44 23.67 35.19 15.68
CA THR A 44 24.87 35.93 15.26
C THR A 44 26.14 35.09 15.41
N PRO A 45 27.13 35.16 14.49
CA PRO A 45 28.13 34.09 14.31
C PRO A 45 29.10 33.86 15.48
N ALA A 46 28.60 33.19 16.52
CA ALA A 46 29.25 32.68 17.72
C ALA A 46 28.23 31.99 18.66
N THR A 47 26.96 32.41 18.67
CA THR A 47 26.03 32.04 19.77
C THR A 47 25.45 30.63 19.67
N TRP A 48 25.09 30.16 18.47
CA TRP A 48 24.61 28.78 18.26
C TRP A 48 25.60 27.69 18.72
N SER A 49 26.88 28.01 18.85
CA SER A 49 27.90 27.06 19.28
C SER A 49 28.13 27.01 20.80
N THR A 50 27.42 27.79 21.64
CA THR A 50 27.70 27.83 23.09
C THR A 50 27.54 26.48 23.78
N ASP A 51 26.56 25.69 23.32
CA ASP A 51 26.10 24.49 24.02
C ASP A 51 26.85 23.22 23.51
N TRP A 52 27.89 23.45 22.71
CA TRP A 52 28.77 22.43 22.15
C TRP A 52 30.13 22.39 22.89
N PHE A 53 30.63 21.17 23.15
CA PHE A 53 31.99 20.95 23.61
C PHE A 53 33.01 21.17 22.49
N ASP A 54 34.19 21.71 22.85
CA ASP A 54 35.23 22.21 21.93
C ASP A 54 34.71 23.28 20.94
N SER A 55 33.70 24.07 21.32
CA SER A 55 33.06 25.13 20.52
C SER A 55 33.92 26.33 20.13
N ALA A 56 35.18 26.37 20.55
CA ALA A 56 36.09 27.47 20.25
C ALA A 56 36.42 27.53 18.74
N ILE A 57 35.82 28.50 18.03
CA ILE A 57 36.17 28.83 16.65
C ILE A 57 37.65 29.27 16.60
N GLY A 58 38.45 28.60 15.77
CA GLY A 58 39.90 28.73 15.75
C GLY A 58 40.61 27.51 15.16
N ALA A 59 41.56 26.95 15.92
CA ALA A 59 42.55 26.01 15.38
C ALA A 59 41.97 24.72 14.78
N ARG A 60 40.90 24.15 15.39
CA ARG A 60 40.19 22.97 14.87
C ARG A 60 38.84 23.29 14.22
N ASN A 61 38.12 24.30 14.71
CA ASN A 61 36.79 24.68 14.23
C ASN A 61 36.89 25.93 13.36
N ARG A 62 36.72 25.76 12.06
CA ARG A 62 36.92 26.76 11.01
C ARG A 62 35.58 26.99 10.31
N ILE A 63 34.65 27.47 11.12
CA ILE A 63 33.23 27.63 10.79
C ILE A 63 32.94 29.12 10.62
N THR A 64 32.21 29.48 9.56
CA THR A 64 31.76 30.84 9.26
C THR A 64 30.31 30.80 8.77
N ALA A 65 29.45 31.68 9.25
CA ALA A 65 28.09 31.80 8.70
C ALA A 65 28.12 32.19 7.21
N ILE A 66 27.09 31.78 6.48
CA ILE A 66 26.86 32.10 5.06
C ILE A 66 25.46 32.71 4.90
N PRO A 67 25.28 33.74 4.06
CA PRO A 67 23.99 34.41 3.88
C PRO A 67 23.08 33.72 2.83
N ASP A 68 23.39 32.46 2.51
CA ASP A 68 22.75 31.68 1.46
C ASP A 68 22.51 30.22 1.93
N GLY A 69 21.81 30.11 3.06
CA GLY A 69 21.33 28.86 3.64
C GLY A 69 20.28 28.13 2.78
N ILE A 70 19.59 27.15 3.38
CA ILE A 70 18.37 26.55 2.81
C ILE A 70 17.10 27.33 3.20
N ASP A 71 17.08 27.81 4.45
CA ASP A 71 16.39 29.01 4.89
C ASP A 71 17.48 29.98 5.41
N GLY A 72 17.15 31.26 5.56
CA GLY A 72 18.04 32.33 6.06
C GLY A 72 19.56 32.16 5.86
N ALA A 73 20.29 31.81 6.91
CA ALA A 73 21.75 31.92 7.03
C ALA A 73 22.45 30.74 7.75
N GLY A 74 22.59 29.62 7.05
CA GLY A 74 23.40 28.46 7.48
C GLY A 74 24.90 28.72 7.71
N ILE A 75 25.67 27.63 7.86
CA ILE A 75 27.11 27.67 8.17
C ILE A 75 27.99 26.97 7.13
N LYS A 76 29.20 27.50 6.93
CA LYS A 76 30.28 26.93 6.12
C LYS A 76 31.40 26.43 7.02
N VAL A 77 31.65 25.13 7.00
CA VAL A 77 32.78 24.48 7.64
C VAL A 77 33.90 24.27 6.62
N THR A 78 35.08 24.84 6.86
CA THR A 78 36.22 24.74 5.93
C THR A 78 37.29 23.82 6.48
N ILE A 79 37.80 22.89 5.66
CA ILE A 79 39.06 22.16 5.92
C ILE A 79 40.13 22.74 4.99
N PRO A 80 40.93 23.73 5.43
CA PRO A 80 42.06 24.22 4.66
C PRO A 80 43.05 23.14 4.25
N ARG A 81 43.70 23.38 3.12
CA ARG A 81 44.85 22.64 2.62
C ARG A 81 45.89 22.41 3.74
N ASP A 82 46.53 21.24 3.70
CA ASP A 82 47.59 20.81 4.61
C ASP A 82 47.11 20.71 6.09
N SER A 83 45.79 20.49 6.26
CA SER A 83 45.11 20.29 7.56
C SER A 83 44.07 19.17 7.49
N ASN A 84 43.74 18.55 8.63
CA ASN A 84 42.74 17.48 8.70
C ASN A 84 41.37 18.04 9.10
N PHE A 85 41.31 18.90 10.12
CA PHE A 85 40.06 19.36 10.76
C PHE A 85 39.48 20.62 10.12
N GLY A 86 38.14 20.63 10.02
CA GLY A 86 37.30 21.82 9.81
C GLY A 86 36.29 22.04 10.95
N SER A 87 35.80 20.98 11.58
CA SER A 87 35.08 21.04 12.87
C SER A 87 35.33 19.76 13.69
N ALA A 88 35.29 19.89 15.01
CA ALA A 88 35.54 18.80 15.97
C ALA A 88 34.65 18.93 17.24
N MET A 89 33.46 19.52 17.08
CA MET A 89 32.57 19.89 18.20
C MET A 89 31.61 18.76 18.57
N ARG A 90 31.07 18.76 19.79
CA ARG A 90 30.10 17.74 20.23
C ARG A 90 28.97 18.29 21.09
N TRP A 91 27.80 17.69 20.97
CA TRP A 91 26.63 17.94 21.81
C TRP A 91 26.33 16.65 22.58
N GLU A 92 26.48 16.67 23.92
CA GLU A 92 26.17 15.52 24.78
C GLU A 92 24.77 15.69 25.40
N PHE A 93 23.92 14.66 25.32
CA PHE A 93 22.53 14.72 25.80
C PHE A 93 22.48 15.10 27.28
N ALA A 94 23.22 14.37 28.12
CA ALA A 94 23.27 14.60 29.57
C ALA A 94 23.90 15.95 29.99
N ALA A 95 24.54 16.68 29.07
CA ALA A 95 25.04 18.04 29.32
C ALA A 95 23.97 19.12 29.05
N ASN A 96 22.93 18.77 28.30
CA ASN A 96 21.79 19.62 27.94
C ASN A 96 20.51 19.21 28.71
N GLU A 97 20.70 18.59 29.88
CA GLU A 97 19.64 18.04 30.76
C GLU A 97 18.78 16.90 30.15
N GLU A 98 19.13 16.41 28.96
CA GLU A 98 18.42 15.35 28.24
C GLU A 98 18.84 13.92 28.63
N THR A 99 17.93 12.97 28.41
CA THR A 99 18.21 11.53 28.62
C THR A 99 18.80 10.90 27.36
N GLU A 100 19.94 10.23 27.47
CA GLU A 100 20.60 9.50 26.37
C GLU A 100 19.65 8.42 25.77
N PRO A 101 19.12 8.57 24.54
CA PRO A 101 18.07 7.70 24.06
C PRO A 101 18.61 6.36 23.52
N ASP A 102 17.72 5.36 23.42
CA ASP A 102 17.99 4.09 22.74
C ASP A 102 17.95 4.21 21.21
N GLU A 103 17.31 5.27 20.70
CA GLU A 103 17.08 5.52 19.28
C GLU A 103 17.17 7.03 19.02
N LEU A 104 17.78 7.43 17.90
CA LEU A 104 17.91 8.83 17.51
C LEU A 104 17.77 8.98 16.00
N PHE A 105 16.87 9.87 15.58
CA PHE A 105 16.85 10.45 14.24
C PHE A 105 17.59 11.78 14.25
N TYR A 106 18.27 12.08 13.15
CA TYR A 106 18.94 13.35 12.94
C TYR A 106 18.80 13.80 11.48
N ARG A 107 18.65 15.10 11.26
CA ARG A 107 18.51 15.73 9.93
C ARG A 107 19.39 16.96 9.88
N TYR A 108 20.20 17.12 8.85
CA TYR A 108 20.82 18.39 8.51
C TYR A 108 20.78 18.57 7.00
N TRP A 109 20.67 19.81 6.54
CA TRP A 109 20.89 20.10 5.13
C TRP A 109 22.38 20.19 4.85
N LEU A 110 22.80 19.71 3.69
CA LEU A 110 24.19 19.62 3.25
C LEU A 110 24.31 20.12 1.82
N ARG A 111 25.14 21.13 1.60
CA ARG A 111 25.58 21.58 0.28
C ARG A 111 27.09 21.47 0.21
N ILE A 112 27.59 20.93 -0.90
CA ILE A 112 29.02 20.76 -1.12
C ILE A 112 29.41 21.73 -2.25
N PRO A 113 30.14 22.82 -1.99
CA PRO A 113 30.31 23.89 -2.97
C PRO A 113 30.98 23.49 -4.28
N VAL A 114 30.60 24.15 -5.38
CA VAL A 114 31.23 23.96 -6.70
C VAL A 114 32.73 24.23 -6.61
N GLY A 115 33.53 23.32 -7.15
CA GLY A 115 34.99 23.35 -7.01
C GLY A 115 35.53 22.57 -5.80
N PHE A 116 34.68 21.89 -5.02
CA PHE A 116 35.11 20.89 -4.06
C PHE A 116 35.99 19.83 -4.75
N ALA A 117 37.27 19.79 -4.37
CA ALA A 117 38.24 18.93 -5.02
C ALA A 117 38.34 17.60 -4.25
N ASN A 118 37.56 16.61 -4.66
CA ASN A 118 37.38 15.36 -3.91
C ASN A 118 38.59 14.41 -4.03
N TYR A 119 39.60 14.63 -3.18
CA TYR A 119 40.88 13.90 -3.21
C TYR A 119 40.94 12.63 -2.33
N GLY A 120 39.87 12.29 -1.61
CA GLY A 120 39.91 11.24 -0.58
C GLY A 120 38.66 11.19 0.30
N GLN A 121 38.65 10.29 1.27
CA GLN A 121 37.57 10.15 2.25
C GLN A 121 37.80 10.99 3.52
N GLY A 122 36.71 11.32 4.22
CA GLY A 122 36.73 12.00 5.52
C GLY A 122 35.54 11.61 6.39
N LYS A 123 35.10 12.50 7.28
CA LYS A 123 33.87 12.39 8.09
C LYS A 123 33.02 13.65 7.99
N LEU A 124 31.73 13.44 8.26
CA LEU A 124 30.66 14.42 8.39
C LEU A 124 29.95 14.16 9.74
N PRO A 125 29.06 15.05 10.21
CA PRO A 125 28.40 14.92 11.50
C PRO A 125 27.64 13.60 11.73
N GLY A 126 27.48 13.19 12.98
CA GLY A 126 26.65 12.02 13.32
C GLY A 126 26.79 11.50 14.75
N PRO A 127 25.93 10.54 15.14
CA PRO A 127 25.79 10.08 16.52
C PRO A 127 26.88 9.10 16.99
N SER A 128 27.08 9.05 18.30
CA SER A 128 27.91 8.03 18.97
C SER A 128 27.49 7.78 20.42
N GLY A 129 27.93 6.64 20.95
CA GLY A 129 27.81 6.26 22.36
C GLY A 129 29.18 5.91 22.92
N LEU A 130 30.01 6.92 23.21
CA LEU A 130 31.37 6.70 23.71
C LEU A 130 31.46 6.77 25.24
N TYR A 131 31.51 5.59 25.86
CA TYR A 131 31.71 5.41 27.31
C TYR A 131 33.12 4.90 27.65
N SER A 132 33.98 4.72 26.65
CA SER A 132 35.39 4.34 26.80
C SER A 132 36.26 4.97 25.69
N ASN A 133 37.47 4.46 25.48
CA ASN A 133 38.35 4.90 24.38
C ASN A 133 38.17 4.11 23.07
N SER A 134 37.28 3.11 23.03
CA SER A 134 36.87 2.49 21.76
C SER A 134 35.98 3.43 20.92
N GLY A 135 35.55 2.98 19.74
CA GLY A 135 34.67 3.75 18.86
C GLY A 135 35.37 4.89 18.11
N ARG A 136 36.68 5.05 18.30
CA ARG A 136 37.53 6.06 17.65
C ARG A 136 38.98 5.57 17.57
N ASN A 137 39.83 6.33 16.88
CA ASN A 137 41.30 6.16 16.88
C ASN A 137 41.81 4.74 16.57
N LYS A 138 41.07 3.96 15.76
CA LYS A 138 41.37 2.55 15.40
C LYS A 138 41.33 1.60 16.62
N ILE A 139 40.46 1.90 17.59
CA ILE A 139 40.19 1.07 18.77
C ILE A 139 38.79 0.46 18.65
N LYS A 140 38.73 -0.84 18.33
CA LYS A 140 37.48 -1.61 18.16
C LYS A 140 36.68 -1.74 19.48
N PRO A 141 35.35 -1.59 19.47
CA PRO A 141 34.46 -1.91 20.60
C PRO A 141 34.56 -3.36 21.11
N SER A 142 34.53 -3.54 22.42
CA SER A 142 34.61 -4.85 23.11
C SER A 142 34.07 -4.76 24.54
N ASP A 143 33.86 -5.89 25.24
CA ASP A 143 33.37 -5.88 26.63
C ASP A 143 34.34 -5.21 27.62
N ALA A 144 35.63 -5.17 27.29
CA ALA A 144 36.65 -4.45 28.06
C ALA A 144 36.73 -2.94 27.71
N ASN A 145 36.17 -2.52 26.57
CA ASN A 145 36.13 -1.13 26.11
C ASN A 145 34.80 -0.89 25.35
N PRO A 146 33.68 -0.69 26.06
CA PRO A 146 32.36 -0.55 25.45
C PRO A 146 32.17 0.83 24.80
N GLY A 147 31.23 0.91 23.86
CA GLY A 147 30.89 2.11 23.11
C GLY A 147 30.97 1.93 21.59
N TRP A 148 30.48 2.92 20.83
CA TRP A 148 30.29 2.83 19.38
C TRP A 148 30.21 4.24 18.75
N SER A 149 30.36 4.35 17.42
CA SER A 149 30.03 5.59 16.68
C SER A 149 29.47 5.26 15.31
N ALA A 150 28.48 5.99 14.83
CA ALA A 150 27.93 5.88 13.48
C ALA A 150 27.89 7.26 12.80
N ARG A 151 29.08 7.87 12.63
CA ARG A 151 29.19 9.19 12.00
C ARG A 151 29.01 9.10 10.50
N MET A 152 28.52 10.16 9.88
CA MET A 152 28.51 10.26 8.43
C MET A 152 29.93 10.42 7.85
N MET A 153 30.05 10.20 6.56
CA MET A 153 31.28 10.40 5.80
C MET A 153 31.03 10.78 4.35
N PHE A 154 32.04 11.39 3.74
CA PHE A 154 32.23 11.46 2.30
C PHE A 154 33.40 10.54 1.89
N THR A 155 33.36 10.00 0.68
CA THR A 155 34.47 9.26 0.06
C THR A 155 34.94 9.93 -1.22
N ALA A 156 36.15 9.59 -1.69
CA ALA A 156 36.59 9.92 -3.04
C ALA A 156 35.57 9.42 -4.07
N PRO A 157 35.47 10.04 -5.26
CA PRO A 157 34.70 9.45 -6.35
C PRO A 157 35.33 8.12 -6.73
N ASP A 158 34.48 7.18 -7.15
CA ASP A 158 34.88 6.09 -8.05
C ASP A 158 35.72 6.68 -9.21
N PRO A 159 36.87 6.08 -9.59
CA PRO A 159 37.75 6.63 -10.64
C PRO A 159 37.06 6.86 -12.00
N ASP A 160 35.92 6.23 -12.26
CA ASP A 160 35.11 6.47 -13.46
C ASP A 160 34.02 7.58 -13.29
N ARG A 161 33.99 8.29 -12.14
CA ARG A 161 33.01 9.35 -11.82
C ARG A 161 33.61 10.76 -11.80
N SER A 162 32.74 11.76 -11.89
CA SER A 162 33.11 13.14 -12.26
C SER A 162 33.78 13.96 -11.15
N THR A 163 34.46 15.04 -11.57
CA THR A 163 34.95 16.12 -10.69
C THR A 163 33.83 17.02 -10.14
N THR A 164 32.58 16.55 -10.12
CA THR A 164 31.38 17.35 -9.80
C THR A 164 30.46 16.70 -8.78
N SER A 165 30.87 15.58 -8.15
CA SER A 165 30.08 14.89 -7.14
C SER A 165 30.92 14.14 -6.10
N THR A 166 30.29 13.73 -5.01
CA THR A 166 30.87 12.87 -3.98
C THR A 166 29.83 11.90 -3.44
N GLN A 167 30.25 10.67 -3.13
CA GLN A 167 29.39 9.72 -2.43
C GLN A 167 29.49 9.96 -0.91
N ILE A 168 28.36 9.96 -0.24
CA ILE A 168 28.27 9.95 1.23
C ILE A 168 27.92 8.56 1.76
N GLY A 169 28.10 8.38 3.07
CA GLY A 169 27.60 7.20 3.77
C GLY A 169 27.96 7.18 5.24
N TYR A 170 27.85 6.02 5.88
CA TYR A 170 28.21 5.82 7.28
C TYR A 170 29.67 5.41 7.49
N TYR A 171 30.21 5.74 8.66
CA TYR A 171 31.48 5.24 9.15
C TYR A 171 31.31 4.70 10.58
N VAL A 172 31.23 3.38 10.70
CA VAL A 172 30.67 2.72 11.89
C VAL A 172 31.74 2.00 12.69
N TYR A 173 31.82 2.28 13.98
CA TYR A 173 32.49 1.40 14.94
C TYR A 173 31.43 0.61 15.72
N HIS A 174 31.50 -0.72 15.68
CA HIS A 174 30.57 -1.64 16.34
C HIS A 174 31.31 -2.94 16.71
N ARG A 175 30.77 -3.72 17.65
CA ARG A 175 31.42 -4.93 18.18
C ARG A 175 31.58 -6.04 17.11
N GLY A 176 30.73 -6.03 16.08
CA GLY A 176 30.79 -6.95 14.95
C GLY A 176 31.95 -6.73 13.96
N GLN A 177 32.49 -5.51 13.88
CA GLN A 177 33.44 -5.11 12.81
C GLN A 177 34.67 -6.04 12.69
N PRO A 178 35.20 -6.32 11.48
CA PRO A 178 36.33 -7.23 11.30
C PRO A 178 37.68 -6.57 11.68
N GLY A 179 37.83 -5.26 11.47
CA GLY A 179 39.06 -4.51 11.68
C GLY A 179 39.15 -3.76 13.01
N SER A 180 40.32 -3.16 13.29
CA SER A 180 40.47 -2.24 14.43
C SER A 180 39.95 -0.83 14.14
N SER A 181 40.04 -0.39 12.87
CA SER A 181 39.29 0.73 12.30
C SER A 181 37.81 0.39 12.15
N GLY A 182 36.93 1.39 12.23
CA GLY A 182 35.52 1.25 11.88
C GLY A 182 35.31 0.94 10.39
N GLU A 183 34.15 0.39 10.06
CA GLU A 183 33.74 0.02 8.71
C GLU A 183 33.25 1.23 7.91
N THR A 184 33.47 1.21 6.60
CA THR A 184 32.96 2.22 5.66
C THR A 184 31.73 1.63 4.98
N GLU A 185 30.61 2.33 5.13
CA GLU A 185 29.26 1.88 4.76
C GLU A 185 28.66 2.90 3.76
N PRO A 186 29.12 2.88 2.49
CA PRO A 186 28.69 3.86 1.48
C PRO A 186 27.20 3.70 1.17
N TRP A 187 26.50 4.81 1.00
CA TRP A 187 25.08 4.80 0.63
C TRP A 187 24.91 4.52 -0.88
N GLN A 188 23.74 4.00 -1.26
CA GLN A 188 23.42 3.66 -2.66
C GLN A 188 23.64 4.85 -3.62
N ASP A 189 24.10 4.58 -4.84
CA ASP A 189 24.57 5.62 -5.78
C ASP A 189 23.52 6.71 -6.05
N SER A 190 22.29 6.32 -6.41
CA SER A 190 21.11 7.14 -6.10
C SER A 190 20.57 6.62 -4.77
N PRO A 191 20.55 7.43 -3.70
CA PRO A 191 20.60 8.89 -3.68
C PRO A 191 21.93 9.49 -3.17
N GLY A 192 22.86 8.65 -2.75
CA GLY A 192 24.00 8.99 -1.91
C GLY A 192 25.17 9.65 -2.63
N VAL A 193 25.14 9.74 -3.97
CA VAL A 193 26.06 10.59 -4.74
C VAL A 193 25.47 12.00 -4.85
N LEU A 194 26.05 12.93 -4.09
CA LEU A 194 25.67 14.34 -4.07
C LEU A 194 26.48 15.12 -5.10
N GLU A 195 25.82 15.86 -5.98
CA GLU A 195 26.47 16.78 -6.94
C GLU A 195 26.84 18.11 -6.25
N PHE A 196 27.92 18.74 -6.68
CA PHE A 196 28.38 19.99 -6.06
C PHE A 196 27.55 21.20 -6.48
N GLY A 197 27.20 22.03 -5.49
CA GLY A 197 26.53 23.33 -5.67
C GLY A 197 25.07 23.40 -5.23
N GLN A 198 24.40 22.27 -4.96
CA GLN A 198 23.02 22.24 -4.48
C GLN A 198 22.90 21.72 -3.04
N TRP A 199 21.82 22.13 -2.36
CA TRP A 199 21.44 21.67 -1.03
C TRP A 199 20.72 20.33 -1.10
N TYR A 200 21.08 19.42 -0.20
CA TYR A 200 20.45 18.12 0.00
C TYR A 200 19.98 17.99 1.45
N CYS A 201 18.79 17.45 1.68
CA CYS A 201 18.30 17.14 3.01
C CYS A 201 18.83 15.78 3.44
N VAL A 202 19.88 15.73 4.28
CA VAL A 202 20.51 14.49 4.73
C VAL A 202 19.95 14.12 6.11
N GLU A 203 19.20 13.02 6.15
CA GLU A 203 18.62 12.47 7.38
C GLU A 203 19.22 11.08 7.66
N GLY A 204 19.34 10.71 8.93
CA GLY A 204 19.74 9.38 9.36
C GLY A 204 19.09 8.97 10.68
N ARG A 205 19.06 7.67 10.93
CA ARG A 205 18.57 7.06 12.17
C ARG A 205 19.59 6.05 12.68
N VAL A 206 19.77 6.03 13.99
CA VAL A 206 20.42 4.92 14.71
C VAL A 206 19.48 4.38 15.78
N ALA A 207 19.31 3.05 15.84
CA ALA A 207 18.61 2.38 16.93
C ALA A 207 19.49 1.30 17.56
N MET A 208 19.61 1.32 18.89
CA MET A 208 20.47 0.44 19.64
C MET A 208 19.94 -1.00 19.66
N ASN A 209 20.81 -1.95 19.30
CA ASN A 209 20.50 -3.37 19.35
C ASN A 209 20.13 -3.83 20.78
N THR A 210 19.34 -4.89 20.87
CA THR A 210 19.14 -5.62 22.12
C THR A 210 20.50 -6.16 22.60
N PRO A 211 20.92 -5.96 23.87
CA PRO A 211 22.25 -6.36 24.35
C PRO A 211 22.64 -7.80 23.99
N GLY A 212 23.70 -7.96 23.20
CA GLY A 212 24.20 -9.27 22.76
C GLY A 212 23.49 -9.89 21.55
N VAL A 213 22.47 -9.23 20.98
CA VAL A 213 21.81 -9.62 19.73
C VAL A 213 22.27 -8.70 18.59
N ALA A 214 22.47 -9.26 17.40
CA ALA A 214 22.76 -8.51 16.18
C ALA A 214 21.45 -8.02 15.53
N ASN A 215 20.82 -7.00 16.12
CA ASN A 215 19.57 -6.40 15.65
C ASN A 215 19.55 -4.85 15.72
N GLY A 216 20.73 -4.22 15.66
CA GLY A 216 20.89 -2.76 15.70
C GLY A 216 20.73 -2.15 14.31
N ILE A 217 20.11 -0.99 14.23
CA ILE A 217 19.67 -0.38 12.97
C ILE A 217 20.50 0.87 12.67
N LEU A 218 20.92 1.00 11.41
CA LEU A 218 21.20 2.29 10.78
C LEU A 218 20.35 2.44 9.52
N GLU A 219 19.69 3.58 9.38
CA GLU A 219 18.96 4.00 8.19
C GLU A 219 19.47 5.37 7.74
N GLY A 220 19.46 5.64 6.44
CA GLY A 220 20.01 6.87 5.86
C GLY A 220 19.19 7.36 4.69
N TRP A 221 19.04 8.67 4.55
CA TRP A 221 18.09 9.33 3.65
C TRP A 221 18.66 10.63 3.05
N VAL A 222 18.21 10.96 1.84
CA VAL A 222 18.60 12.20 1.12
C VAL A 222 17.42 12.76 0.29
N ASP A 223 16.67 13.77 0.76
CA ASP A 223 15.56 14.49 0.05
C ASP A 223 14.13 13.88 0.04
N GLU A 224 13.73 13.14 1.07
CA GLU A 224 12.45 12.38 1.24
C GLU A 224 11.95 11.32 0.18
N LYS A 225 12.52 10.12 -0.21
CA LYS A 225 14.97 8.72 -0.83
C LYS A 225 15.90 7.85 0.15
N LEU A 226 15.62 6.54 0.31
CA LEU A 226 16.27 5.63 1.28
C LEU A 226 17.63 5.24 0.72
N ALA A 227 18.66 5.89 1.25
CA ALA A 227 20.04 5.77 0.82
C ALA A 227 20.69 4.50 1.35
N TYR A 228 20.30 4.10 2.56
CA TYR A 228 20.91 2.99 3.28
C TYR A 228 19.94 2.41 4.30
N TYR A 229 19.97 1.08 4.43
CA TYR A 229 19.29 0.33 5.48
C TYR A 229 20.16 -0.87 5.86
N ARG A 230 20.48 -1.03 7.15
CA ARG A 230 21.13 -2.23 7.69
C ARG A 230 20.73 -2.44 9.14
N ASN A 231 20.36 -3.67 9.51
CA ASN A 231 19.68 -3.99 10.77
C ASN A 231 20.35 -5.09 11.62
N ASP A 232 21.56 -5.53 11.28
CA ASP A 232 22.34 -6.55 11.98
C ASP A 232 23.48 -5.97 12.85
N PHE A 233 23.49 -4.67 13.13
CA PHE A 233 24.56 -4.07 13.94
C PHE A 233 24.56 -4.57 15.38
N THR A 234 25.75 -4.58 15.99
CA THR A 234 25.96 -4.93 17.40
C THR A 234 26.74 -3.81 18.08
N PHE A 235 26.01 -2.79 18.56
CA PHE A 235 26.57 -1.69 19.35
C PHE A 235 26.80 -2.12 20.81
N ARG A 236 25.86 -2.92 21.35
CA ARG A 236 25.84 -3.49 22.70
C ARG A 236 26.15 -4.98 22.74
N GLY A 237 27.09 -5.37 23.59
CA GLY A 237 27.37 -6.75 23.97
C GLY A 237 26.36 -7.27 25.00
N SER A 238 26.43 -8.57 25.32
CA SER A 238 25.50 -9.20 26.28
C SER A 238 25.69 -8.75 27.73
N SER A 239 26.82 -8.09 28.05
CA SER A 239 27.10 -7.50 29.36
C SER A 239 26.96 -5.97 29.41
N ASP A 240 26.58 -5.32 28.32
CA ASP A 240 26.47 -3.86 28.28
C ASP A 240 25.14 -3.38 28.91
N THR A 241 25.24 -2.48 29.88
CA THR A 241 24.10 -1.81 30.54
C THR A 241 24.31 -0.30 30.52
N GLY A 242 23.35 0.47 30.01
CA GLY A 242 23.50 1.93 29.87
C GLY A 242 24.52 2.32 28.80
N ILE A 243 24.43 1.67 27.63
CA ILE A 243 25.13 2.10 26.41
C ILE A 243 24.05 2.54 25.43
N ASN A 244 23.96 3.85 25.21
CA ASN A 244 22.88 4.54 24.51
C ASN A 244 23.48 5.49 23.47
N VAL A 245 22.66 6.36 22.87
CA VAL A 245 23.14 7.50 22.07
C VAL A 245 23.52 8.62 23.04
N ARG A 246 24.83 8.81 23.24
CA ARG A 246 25.37 9.75 24.23
C ARG A 246 25.60 11.15 23.67
N GLU A 247 26.23 11.21 22.50
CA GLU A 247 26.77 12.46 21.96
C GLU A 247 26.67 12.50 20.43
N PHE A 248 26.17 13.62 19.91
CA PHE A 248 26.21 13.93 18.48
C PHE A 248 27.48 14.71 18.17
N TRP A 249 28.28 14.23 17.21
CA TRP A 249 29.53 14.87 16.83
C TRP A 249 29.30 15.73 15.61
N PHE A 250 29.58 17.03 15.68
CA PHE A 250 29.69 17.90 14.50
C PHE A 250 31.12 17.83 13.94
N ASP A 251 31.53 16.61 13.61
CA ASP A 251 32.88 16.26 13.16
C ASP A 251 32.97 16.39 11.63
N THR A 252 33.71 17.40 11.15
CA THR A 252 34.00 17.58 9.71
C THR A 252 35.50 17.59 9.53
N TYR A 253 36.07 16.49 9.05
CA TYR A 253 37.51 16.36 8.85
C TYR A 253 37.86 15.40 7.70
N TYR A 254 39.02 15.61 7.11
CA TYR A 254 39.56 14.82 6.01
C TYR A 254 40.53 13.75 6.52
N GLY A 255 40.48 12.57 5.92
CA GLY A 255 41.37 11.45 6.22
C GLY A 255 41.20 10.88 7.63
N GLY A 256 42.21 10.13 8.05
CA GLY A 256 42.47 9.87 9.46
C GLY A 256 43.57 10.82 9.93
N ASP A 257 44.80 10.31 9.95
CA ASP A 257 46.00 11.07 10.33
C ASP A 257 46.57 11.91 9.17
N ALA A 258 46.02 11.79 7.95
CA ALA A 258 46.52 12.44 6.73
C ALA A 258 45.81 13.77 6.42
N PRO A 259 46.54 14.86 6.11
CA PRO A 259 45.95 16.18 5.83
C PRO A 259 45.34 16.29 4.42
N ALA A 260 44.42 17.24 4.25
CA ALA A 260 43.76 17.53 2.98
C ALA A 260 44.75 18.12 1.94
N PRO A 261 44.91 17.51 0.76
CA PRO A 261 45.85 18.00 -0.27
C PRO A 261 45.35 19.23 -1.06
N GLY A 262 44.14 19.70 -0.76
CA GLY A 262 43.55 20.97 -1.19
C GLY A 262 42.60 21.49 -0.10
N SER A 263 42.06 22.70 -0.28
CA SER A 263 41.02 23.20 0.63
C SER A 263 39.68 22.55 0.28
N LEU A 264 38.98 22.05 1.28
CA LEU A 264 37.62 21.53 1.19
C LEU A 264 36.68 22.42 2.01
N SER A 265 35.39 22.39 1.68
CA SER A 265 34.36 23.05 2.48
C SER A 265 33.04 22.31 2.36
N PHE A 266 32.26 22.35 3.43
CA PHE A 266 30.91 21.82 3.51
C PHE A 266 30.00 22.89 4.09
N ASP A 267 28.87 23.09 3.45
CA ASP A 267 27.86 24.06 3.87
C ASP A 267 26.76 23.23 4.53
N PHE A 268 26.43 23.56 5.78
CA PHE A 268 25.43 22.87 6.59
C PHE A 268 24.34 23.84 7.00
N ASP A 269 23.14 23.30 7.19
CA ASP A 269 22.02 24.07 7.69
C ASP A 269 21.04 23.20 8.48
N GLU A 270 20.15 23.83 9.24
CA GLU A 270 18.90 23.20 9.72
C GLU A 270 19.12 21.85 10.44
N LEU A 271 20.02 21.80 11.43
CA LEU A 271 20.34 20.59 12.20
C LEU A 271 19.27 20.29 13.25
N VAL A 272 18.59 19.16 13.11
CA VAL A 272 17.57 18.65 14.04
C VAL A 272 17.96 17.29 14.59
N LEU A 273 17.71 17.05 15.88
CA LEU A 273 17.84 15.78 16.58
C LEU A 273 16.49 15.42 17.22
N SER A 274 15.94 14.22 17.00
CA SER A 274 14.60 13.84 17.50
C SER A 274 14.43 12.35 17.78
N ASP A 275 13.46 12.00 18.63
CA ASP A 275 13.02 10.62 18.92
C ASP A 275 12.25 9.97 17.75
N ARG A 276 11.84 10.76 16.75
CA ARG A 276 11.08 10.33 15.58
C ARG A 276 11.67 10.87 14.27
N ARG A 277 11.24 10.29 13.15
CA ARG A 277 11.64 10.74 11.80
C ARG A 277 11.25 12.20 11.57
N ILE A 278 12.18 12.98 11.00
CA ILE A 278 12.11 14.44 10.87
C ILE A 278 11.65 14.81 9.45
N GLY A 279 12.14 14.10 8.43
CA GLY A 279 11.88 14.37 7.02
C GLY A 279 12.48 15.71 6.55
N CYS A 280 12.05 16.16 5.37
CA CYS A 280 12.65 17.30 4.67
C CYS A 280 11.78 18.56 4.58
N GLY A 281 10.65 18.61 5.30
CA GLY A 281 9.71 19.73 5.22
C GLY A 281 8.91 19.81 3.92
N GLU A 282 8.27 20.95 3.65
CA GLU A 282 7.24 21.11 2.59
C GLU A 282 7.77 21.23 1.14
N ARG A 283 8.59 20.28 0.64
CA ARG A 283 9.00 20.25 -0.78
C ARG A 283 9.13 18.83 -1.34
N GLY A 284 8.24 18.44 -2.27
CA GLY A 284 8.14 17.08 -2.81
C GLY A 284 7.47 16.91 -4.19
N SER A 285 7.72 17.80 -5.17
CA SER A 285 7.08 17.72 -6.52
C SER A 285 7.76 16.80 -7.53
N GLY A 286 9.03 16.45 -7.34
CA GLY A 286 9.86 15.83 -8.38
C GLY A 286 10.29 16.75 -9.54
N PHE A 287 9.75 17.97 -9.64
CA PHE A 287 10.22 18.99 -10.57
C PHE A 287 11.50 19.66 -10.05
N ARG A 288 12.53 19.74 -10.88
CA ARG A 288 13.88 20.18 -10.46
C ARG A 288 14.04 21.69 -10.24
N ASP A 289 13.01 22.48 -10.50
CA ASP A 289 13.04 23.95 -10.42
C ASP A 289 11.92 24.56 -9.55
N THR A 290 11.34 23.77 -8.64
CA THR A 290 10.42 24.25 -7.59
C THR A 290 11.11 24.56 -6.26
N GLY A 291 12.36 24.11 -6.08
CA GLY A 291 13.20 24.44 -4.91
C GLY A 291 13.34 25.95 -4.71
N GLY A 292 13.41 26.39 -3.45
CA GLY A 292 13.37 27.82 -3.07
C GLY A 292 12.01 28.50 -3.26
N ASN A 293 11.28 28.23 -4.35
CA ASN A 293 10.03 28.93 -4.69
C ASN A 293 8.94 28.77 -3.60
N VAL A 294 8.29 29.87 -3.22
CA VAL A 294 7.25 29.91 -2.16
C VAL A 294 5.97 29.14 -2.51
N HIS A 295 5.80 28.75 -3.77
CA HIS A 295 4.63 28.01 -4.23
C HIS A 295 4.82 26.49 -4.30
N ALA A 296 6.01 25.96 -3.95
CA ALA A 296 6.39 24.56 -4.17
C ALA A 296 5.38 23.54 -3.62
N SER A 297 5.07 23.57 -2.32
CA SER A 297 4.02 22.75 -1.66
C SER A 297 2.70 22.67 -2.45
N ASN A 298 2.32 23.71 -3.18
CA ASN A 298 1.12 23.71 -4.03
C ASN A 298 1.36 23.18 -5.45
N VAL A 299 2.58 23.29 -6.00
CA VAL A 299 2.99 22.59 -7.22
C VAL A 299 3.00 21.08 -6.98
N ASP A 300 3.48 20.63 -5.82
CA ASP A 300 3.52 19.22 -5.39
C ASP A 300 2.10 18.62 -5.44
N LYS A 301 1.14 19.30 -4.81
CA LYS A 301 -0.29 18.95 -4.82
C LYS A 301 -0.87 18.88 -6.24
N LEU A 302 -0.50 19.80 -7.13
CA LEU A 302 -0.94 19.79 -8.53
C LEU A 302 -0.31 18.66 -9.35
N ALA A 303 0.91 18.23 -9.02
CA ALA A 303 1.58 17.12 -9.69
C ALA A 303 0.94 15.79 -9.30
N PHE A 304 0.72 15.58 -8.00
CA PHE A 304 0.03 14.42 -7.43
C PHE A 304 -1.42 14.30 -7.94
N ALA A 305 -2.15 15.41 -8.04
CA ALA A 305 -3.49 15.44 -8.62
C ALA A 305 -3.53 15.31 -10.17
N GLY A 306 -2.38 15.11 -10.84
CA GLY A 306 -2.30 14.97 -12.31
C GLY A 306 -2.63 16.24 -13.13
N ILE A 307 -2.86 17.36 -12.45
CA ILE A 307 -3.29 18.64 -13.05
C ILE A 307 -2.14 19.25 -13.88
N THR A 308 -0.90 19.16 -13.40
CA THR A 308 0.30 19.59 -14.13
C THR A 308 1.06 18.42 -14.75
N LYS A 309 1.73 18.69 -15.88
CA LYS A 309 2.70 17.78 -16.53
C LYS A 309 4.05 18.47 -16.77
N GLY A 310 4.38 19.49 -15.97
CA GLY A 310 5.61 20.27 -16.13
C GLY A 310 5.53 21.37 -17.21
N CYS A 311 6.70 21.81 -17.70
CA CYS A 311 6.85 22.84 -18.74
C CYS A 311 7.75 22.45 -19.93
N ASN A 312 8.54 21.38 -19.83
CA ASN A 312 9.59 21.01 -20.79
C ASN A 312 9.37 19.61 -21.42
N PRO A 313 8.36 19.42 -22.29
CA PRO A 313 8.17 18.16 -22.99
C PRO A 313 9.32 17.84 -23.96
N PRO A 314 9.70 16.56 -24.14
CA PRO A 314 9.08 15.37 -23.57
C PRO A 314 9.50 15.09 -22.11
N ASP A 315 10.62 15.64 -21.65
CA ASP A 315 11.26 15.28 -20.38
C ASP A 315 10.41 15.57 -19.15
N ASN A 316 9.63 16.66 -19.19
CA ASN A 316 8.69 17.13 -18.15
C ASN A 316 9.30 17.27 -16.73
N SER A 317 10.63 17.33 -16.63
CA SER A 317 11.42 17.39 -15.40
C SER A 317 11.43 18.75 -14.68
N ARG A 318 10.77 19.76 -15.24
CA ARG A 318 10.64 21.12 -14.70
C ARG A 318 9.19 21.57 -14.65
N PHE A 319 8.86 22.39 -13.66
CA PHE A 319 7.59 23.09 -13.58
C PHE A 319 7.64 24.51 -14.14
N CYS A 320 8.80 25.18 -14.13
CA CYS A 320 8.95 26.60 -14.47
C CYS A 320 7.99 27.49 -13.65
N PRO A 321 8.14 27.60 -12.31
CA PRO A 321 7.16 28.30 -11.46
C PRO A 321 7.03 29.79 -11.76
N ASP A 322 8.11 30.46 -12.16
CA ASP A 322 8.13 31.92 -12.38
C ASP A 322 7.72 32.34 -13.80
N ASP A 323 7.55 31.37 -14.71
CA ASP A 323 7.03 31.62 -16.05
C ASP A 323 5.54 32.03 -16.01
N ASN A 324 5.19 33.03 -16.81
CA ASN A 324 3.81 33.48 -16.97
C ASN A 324 2.95 32.43 -17.70
N VAL A 325 1.79 32.09 -17.16
CA VAL A 325 0.84 31.13 -17.76
C VAL A 325 0.33 31.67 -19.12
N SER A 326 0.41 30.86 -20.17
CA SER A 326 -0.28 31.15 -21.44
C SER A 326 -1.75 30.69 -21.41
N ARG A 327 -2.61 31.25 -22.24
CA ARG A 327 -4.03 30.88 -22.32
C ARG A 327 -4.22 29.39 -22.65
N GLY A 328 -3.42 28.82 -23.56
CA GLY A 328 -3.43 27.37 -23.83
C GLY A 328 -3.01 26.53 -22.61
N GLN A 329 -2.04 26.99 -21.83
CA GLN A 329 -1.68 26.33 -20.57
C GLN A 329 -2.79 26.46 -19.51
N MET A 330 -3.50 27.59 -19.45
CA MET A 330 -4.67 27.78 -18.59
C MET A 330 -5.78 26.79 -18.94
N ALA A 331 -6.08 26.61 -20.24
CA ALA A 331 -7.02 25.59 -20.70
C ALA A 331 -6.58 24.18 -20.26
N ALA A 332 -5.30 23.84 -20.45
CA ALA A 332 -4.76 22.53 -20.09
C ALA A 332 -4.72 22.26 -18.57
N PHE A 333 -4.62 23.30 -17.73
CA PHE A 333 -4.78 23.16 -16.27
C PHE A 333 -6.25 22.96 -15.89
N LEU A 334 -7.15 23.80 -16.39
CA LEU A 334 -8.57 23.78 -16.00
C LEU A 334 -9.31 22.55 -16.51
N ASP A 335 -8.97 22.06 -17.70
CA ASP A 335 -9.51 20.81 -18.26
C ASP A 335 -9.22 19.59 -17.38
N ARG A 336 -8.00 19.50 -16.82
CA ARG A 336 -7.63 18.41 -15.89
C ARG A 336 -8.13 18.63 -14.46
N ALA A 337 -8.16 19.88 -14.01
CA ALA A 337 -8.62 20.25 -12.67
C ALA A 337 -10.12 20.04 -12.45
N LEU A 338 -10.91 20.01 -13.54
CA LEU A 338 -12.38 19.95 -13.52
C LEU A 338 -12.95 18.76 -14.33
N ASP A 339 -12.09 17.86 -14.83
CA ASP A 339 -12.38 16.73 -15.72
C ASP A 339 -13.46 17.04 -16.79
N LEU A 340 -13.18 18.02 -17.65
CA LEU A 340 -14.22 18.59 -18.50
C LEU A 340 -14.67 17.61 -19.62
N PRO A 341 -15.99 17.45 -19.85
CA PRO A 341 -16.51 16.53 -20.85
C PRO A 341 -15.93 16.77 -22.26
N PRO A 342 -15.56 15.71 -22.99
CA PRO A 342 -15.03 15.83 -24.35
C PRO A 342 -16.09 16.39 -25.32
N THR A 343 -15.65 17.22 -26.26
CA THR A 343 -16.47 17.76 -27.34
C THR A 343 -15.85 17.48 -28.70
N GLN A 344 -16.69 17.49 -29.75
CA GLN A 344 -16.28 17.46 -31.16
C GLN A 344 -16.55 18.81 -31.86
N THR A 345 -17.07 19.80 -31.14
CA THR A 345 -17.32 21.15 -31.66
C THR A 345 -16.05 21.98 -31.58
N ASP A 346 -15.63 22.50 -32.73
CA ASP A 346 -14.63 23.56 -32.86
C ASP A 346 -15.28 24.95 -32.66
N PHE A 347 -14.79 25.69 -31.68
CA PHE A 347 -15.25 27.03 -31.31
C PHE A 347 -14.37 28.17 -31.82
N PHE A 348 -13.12 27.93 -32.24
CA PHE A 348 -12.12 28.98 -32.51
C PHE A 348 -11.22 28.65 -33.72
N ASP A 349 -11.02 29.62 -34.61
CA ASP A 349 -10.26 29.44 -35.85
C ASP A 349 -8.71 29.52 -35.65
N ASP A 350 -8.23 29.84 -34.43
CA ASP A 350 -6.83 30.18 -34.14
C ASP A 350 -6.11 29.24 -33.15
N ASP A 351 -6.77 28.16 -32.68
CA ASP A 351 -6.14 27.09 -31.91
C ASP A 351 -5.83 25.82 -32.72
N VAL A 352 -6.19 25.79 -34.00
CA VAL A 352 -5.91 24.69 -34.94
C VAL A 352 -4.41 24.35 -34.98
N GLY A 353 -4.07 23.12 -34.62
CA GLY A 353 -2.69 22.62 -34.53
C GLY A 353 -1.97 22.99 -33.22
N SER A 354 -2.66 23.62 -32.27
CA SER A 354 -2.20 23.80 -30.89
C SER A 354 -2.22 22.46 -30.16
N VAL A 355 -1.18 22.17 -29.37
CA VAL A 355 -1.19 21.03 -28.44
C VAL A 355 -2.27 21.13 -27.34
N PHE A 356 -2.99 22.26 -27.28
CA PHE A 356 -4.06 22.55 -26.33
C PHE A 356 -5.46 22.64 -26.98
N GLU A 357 -5.59 22.46 -28.30
CA GLU A 357 -6.85 22.60 -29.08
C GLU A 357 -8.02 21.83 -28.43
N ALA A 358 -7.78 20.57 -28.03
CA ALA A 358 -8.78 19.76 -27.35
C ALA A 358 -9.17 20.31 -25.96
N ASN A 359 -8.23 20.85 -25.19
CA ASN A 359 -8.52 21.43 -23.87
C ASN A 359 -9.33 22.74 -24.02
N ILE A 360 -8.96 23.57 -25.00
CA ILE A 360 -9.59 24.86 -25.29
C ILE A 360 -11.06 24.69 -25.68
N ASN A 361 -11.35 23.75 -26.58
CA ASN A 361 -12.71 23.49 -27.04
C ASN A 361 -13.61 22.91 -25.93
N ARG A 362 -13.06 22.10 -25.00
CA ARG A 362 -13.79 21.65 -23.79
C ARG A 362 -14.12 22.80 -22.84
N LEU A 363 -13.18 23.74 -22.61
CA LEU A 363 -13.47 24.96 -21.85
C LEU A 363 -14.57 25.81 -22.48
N ALA A 364 -14.65 25.83 -23.82
CA ALA A 364 -15.67 26.59 -24.55
C ALA A 364 -17.05 25.93 -24.44
N ALA A 365 -17.12 24.61 -24.66
CA ALA A 365 -18.32 23.80 -24.44
C ALA A 365 -18.86 23.91 -23.00
N SER A 366 -17.96 24.04 -22.02
CA SER A 366 -18.28 24.20 -20.60
C SER A 366 -18.59 25.66 -20.20
N GLY A 367 -18.56 26.62 -21.12
CA GLY A 367 -18.82 28.04 -20.85
C GLY A 367 -17.77 28.77 -20.01
N ILE A 368 -16.60 28.15 -19.79
CA ILE A 368 -15.51 28.66 -18.94
C ILE A 368 -14.72 29.76 -19.67
N THR A 369 -14.58 29.65 -20.99
CA THR A 369 -13.97 30.69 -21.85
C THR A 369 -15.02 31.35 -22.77
N LEU A 370 -14.78 32.61 -23.11
CA LEU A 370 -15.49 33.37 -24.16
C LEU A 370 -14.55 33.75 -25.31
N GLY A 371 -13.34 33.20 -25.36
CA GLY A 371 -12.29 33.56 -26.31
C GLY A 371 -11.50 34.82 -25.91
N CYS A 372 -10.85 35.42 -26.90
CA CYS A 372 -10.26 36.78 -26.89
C CYS A 372 -10.94 37.69 -27.94
N GLY A 373 -11.70 37.12 -28.88
CA GLY A 373 -12.45 37.82 -29.92
C GLY A 373 -13.39 36.87 -30.67
N THR A 374 -14.05 37.35 -31.73
CA THR A 374 -14.97 36.54 -32.55
C THR A 374 -14.23 35.34 -33.15
N ARG A 375 -14.56 34.12 -32.69
CA ARG A 375 -13.88 32.84 -33.03
C ARG A 375 -12.34 32.88 -32.87
N ALA A 376 -11.83 33.67 -31.92
CA ALA A 376 -10.41 33.63 -31.54
C ALA A 376 -10.27 33.31 -30.05
N TYR A 377 -9.36 32.42 -29.69
CA TYR A 377 -8.99 32.07 -28.32
C TYR A 377 -7.67 32.71 -27.86
N CYS A 378 -6.76 33.04 -28.78
CA CYS A 378 -5.40 33.56 -28.50
C CYS A 378 -4.56 32.64 -27.60
N PRO A 379 -4.27 31.38 -27.99
CA PRO A 379 -3.68 30.36 -27.10
C PRO A 379 -2.26 30.68 -26.58
N ASN A 380 -1.51 31.54 -27.26
CA ASN A 380 -0.11 31.89 -26.90
C ASN A 380 0.01 33.11 -25.97
N ASP A 381 -1.05 33.91 -25.84
CA ASP A 381 -1.04 35.11 -25.00
C ASP A 381 -0.98 34.75 -23.51
N ARG A 382 -0.43 35.66 -22.69
CA ARG A 382 -0.31 35.47 -21.24
C ARG A 382 -1.58 35.91 -20.51
N VAL A 383 -1.88 35.23 -19.40
CA VAL A 383 -3.11 35.47 -18.62
C VAL A 383 -2.84 36.44 -17.48
N THR A 384 -3.64 37.51 -17.38
CA THR A 384 -3.58 38.41 -16.21
C THR A 384 -4.30 37.81 -15.00
N ARG A 385 -3.97 38.27 -13.79
CA ARG A 385 -4.62 37.81 -12.55
C ARG A 385 -6.13 38.05 -12.55
N GLY A 386 -6.61 39.16 -13.12
CA GLY A 386 -8.05 39.41 -13.30
C GLY A 386 -8.71 38.45 -14.31
N GLN A 387 -8.04 38.15 -15.43
CA GLN A 387 -8.53 37.12 -16.37
C GLN A 387 -8.58 35.73 -15.72
N MET A 388 -7.57 35.38 -14.92
CA MET A 388 -7.50 34.14 -14.15
C MET A 388 -8.65 34.05 -13.12
N ALA A 389 -8.96 35.14 -12.41
CA ALA A 389 -10.12 35.21 -11.52
C ALA A 389 -11.43 34.93 -12.27
N ALA A 390 -11.59 35.49 -13.48
CA ALA A 390 -12.77 35.24 -14.32
C ALA A 390 -12.83 33.81 -14.89
N PHE A 391 -11.69 33.15 -15.13
CA PHE A 391 -11.63 31.73 -15.47
C PHE A 391 -12.09 30.84 -14.30
N LEU A 392 -11.47 31.01 -13.12
CA LEU A 392 -11.80 30.21 -11.92
C LEU A 392 -13.24 30.44 -11.45
N THR A 393 -13.72 31.69 -11.47
CA THR A 393 -15.10 32.04 -11.09
C THR A 393 -16.15 31.34 -11.95
N ARG A 394 -15.88 31.12 -13.25
CA ARG A 394 -16.77 30.33 -14.13
C ARG A 394 -16.59 28.82 -13.90
N GLY A 395 -15.35 28.33 -13.94
CA GLY A 395 -15.07 26.89 -13.82
C GLY A 395 -15.53 26.26 -12.51
N LEU A 396 -15.41 27.00 -11.40
CA LEU A 396 -15.82 26.56 -10.06
C LEU A 396 -17.25 26.97 -9.71
N SER A 397 -17.96 27.67 -10.61
CA SER A 397 -19.30 28.23 -10.38
C SER A 397 -19.46 28.97 -9.03
N LEU A 398 -18.46 29.79 -8.67
CA LEU A 398 -18.41 30.45 -7.36
C LEU A 398 -19.69 31.30 -7.11
N PRO A 399 -20.22 31.37 -5.86
CA PRO A 399 -21.41 32.14 -5.54
C PRO A 399 -21.35 33.60 -6.02
N THR A 400 -22.51 34.23 -6.24
CA THR A 400 -22.59 35.65 -6.63
C THR A 400 -22.49 36.57 -5.43
N GLY A 401 -21.65 37.61 -5.55
CA GLY A 401 -21.36 38.55 -4.47
C GLY A 401 -20.10 38.17 -3.70
N GLY A 402 -19.60 39.10 -2.91
CA GLY A 402 -18.42 38.93 -2.08
C GLY A 402 -18.21 40.16 -1.19
N THR A 403 -17.11 40.17 -0.46
CA THR A 403 -16.63 41.37 0.24
C THR A 403 -15.55 42.01 -0.62
N ASP A 404 -15.67 43.31 -0.86
CA ASP A 404 -14.58 44.18 -1.31
C ASP A 404 -13.43 44.09 -0.29
N LEU A 405 -12.28 43.62 -0.76
CA LEU A 405 -11.11 43.28 0.05
C LEU A 405 -9.79 43.83 -0.51
N PHE A 406 -9.81 44.48 -1.66
CA PHE A 406 -8.62 44.96 -2.35
C PHE A 406 -8.90 46.32 -3.00
N THR A 407 -7.97 47.27 -2.88
CA THR A 407 -8.20 48.66 -3.30
C THR A 407 -7.58 49.01 -4.65
N ASP A 408 -7.29 48.01 -5.50
CA ASP A 408 -6.67 48.20 -6.82
C ASP A 408 -7.43 47.54 -7.98
N ASP A 409 -8.67 47.09 -7.73
CA ASP A 409 -9.57 46.55 -8.75
C ASP A 409 -10.96 47.21 -8.86
N ASP A 410 -11.25 48.32 -8.15
CA ASP A 410 -12.44 49.18 -8.36
C ASP A 410 -12.67 49.61 -9.84
N GLU A 411 -11.59 49.76 -10.61
CA GLU A 411 -11.63 50.12 -12.05
C GLU A 411 -11.41 48.89 -12.98
N SER A 412 -11.37 47.68 -12.42
CA SER A 412 -11.09 46.44 -13.15
C SER A 412 -12.37 45.86 -13.76
N PRO A 413 -12.37 45.45 -15.05
CA PRO A 413 -13.47 44.68 -15.64
C PRO A 413 -13.59 43.25 -15.05
N PHE A 414 -12.79 42.91 -14.04
CA PHE A 414 -12.76 41.63 -13.34
C PHE A 414 -13.06 41.72 -11.84
N GLU A 415 -13.26 42.93 -11.28
CA GLU A 415 -13.64 43.23 -9.88
C GLU A 415 -14.54 42.14 -9.26
N ASN A 416 -15.76 41.98 -9.77
CA ASN A 416 -16.71 41.00 -9.26
C ASN A 416 -16.21 39.54 -9.24
N ALA A 417 -15.31 39.15 -10.15
CA ALA A 417 -14.72 37.80 -10.15
C ALA A 417 -13.58 37.67 -9.13
N ILE A 418 -12.93 38.77 -8.77
CA ILE A 418 -11.88 38.86 -7.75
C ILE A 418 -12.53 38.79 -6.36
N ASP A 419 -13.60 39.57 -6.11
CA ASP A 419 -14.43 39.50 -4.87
C ASP A 419 -14.84 38.07 -4.52
N ARG A 420 -15.36 37.35 -5.52
CA ARG A 420 -15.91 35.99 -5.39
C ARG A 420 -14.80 34.98 -5.12
N MET A 421 -13.64 35.17 -5.74
CA MET A 421 -12.45 34.36 -5.50
C MET A 421 -11.81 34.66 -4.13
N ALA A 422 -11.87 35.90 -3.65
CA ALA A 422 -11.40 36.32 -2.33
C ALA A 422 -12.30 35.77 -1.21
N SER A 423 -13.62 35.91 -1.39
CA SER A 423 -14.65 35.40 -0.47
C SER A 423 -14.67 33.87 -0.38
N ALA A 424 -14.13 33.18 -1.39
CA ALA A 424 -13.89 31.73 -1.39
C ALA A 424 -12.53 31.31 -0.79
N GLY A 425 -11.71 32.25 -0.30
CA GLY A 425 -10.37 31.98 0.26
C GLY A 425 -9.29 31.63 -0.79
N ILE A 426 -9.64 31.66 -2.07
CA ILE A 426 -8.78 31.23 -3.18
C ILE A 426 -7.67 32.23 -3.45
N THR A 427 -7.86 33.52 -3.12
CA THR A 427 -6.82 34.55 -3.15
C THR A 427 -6.57 35.16 -1.76
N ALA A 428 -5.39 35.77 -1.60
CA ALA A 428 -4.97 36.51 -0.41
C ALA A 428 -4.17 37.77 -0.80
N GLY A 429 -4.48 38.36 -1.96
CA GLY A 429 -3.82 39.57 -2.47
C GLY A 429 -2.52 39.33 -3.26
N CYS A 430 -1.69 40.37 -3.34
CA CYS A 430 -0.38 40.39 -3.99
C CYS A 430 0.72 41.16 -3.20
N ASN A 431 0.37 41.91 -2.16
CA ASN A 431 1.27 42.83 -1.44
C ASN A 431 1.40 42.50 0.07
N PRO A 432 1.98 41.35 0.43
CA PRO A 432 2.18 40.98 1.84
C PRO A 432 3.13 41.97 2.56
N PRO A 433 2.92 42.21 3.87
CA PRO A 433 1.92 41.60 4.74
C PRO A 433 0.54 42.28 4.70
N ALA A 434 0.39 43.42 4.00
CA ALA A 434 -0.86 44.20 3.99
C ALA A 434 -2.00 43.45 3.30
N ASN A 435 -1.73 42.85 2.14
CA ASN A 435 -2.66 42.02 1.36
C ASN A 435 -3.98 42.72 0.99
N ASP A 436 -3.96 44.05 0.90
CA ASP A 436 -5.05 44.95 0.50
C ASP A 436 -5.00 45.33 -1.00
N GLN A 437 -4.18 44.64 -1.80
CA GLN A 437 -4.16 44.73 -3.27
C GLN A 437 -4.21 43.35 -3.91
N PHE A 438 -4.90 43.23 -5.05
CA PHE A 438 -4.97 42.03 -5.88
C PHE A 438 -4.03 42.04 -7.07
N CYS A 439 -3.60 43.21 -7.58
CA CYS A 439 -2.78 43.34 -8.79
C CYS A 439 -3.45 42.77 -10.07
N PRO A 440 -4.67 43.19 -10.45
CA PRO A 440 -5.49 42.54 -11.50
C PRO A 440 -4.83 42.51 -12.90
N TYR A 441 -4.00 43.49 -13.23
CA TYR A 441 -3.36 43.64 -14.54
C TYR A 441 -2.02 42.89 -14.67
N ASN A 442 -1.43 42.42 -13.57
CA ASN A 442 -0.20 41.63 -13.61
C ASN A 442 -0.48 40.24 -14.20
N ASN A 443 0.48 39.69 -14.96
CA ASN A 443 0.40 38.30 -15.42
C ASN A 443 0.48 37.32 -14.23
N VAL A 444 -0.22 36.20 -14.33
CA VAL A 444 -0.15 35.12 -13.33
C VAL A 444 1.01 34.17 -13.67
N THR A 445 1.92 33.94 -12.72
CA THR A 445 2.98 32.93 -12.86
C THR A 445 2.43 31.52 -12.63
N ARG A 446 3.12 30.50 -13.11
CA ARG A 446 2.70 29.09 -12.95
C ARG A 446 2.69 28.66 -11.48
N GLY A 447 3.60 29.16 -10.65
CA GLY A 447 3.63 28.94 -9.20
C GLY A 447 2.44 29.61 -8.50
N GLN A 448 2.11 30.85 -8.87
CA GLN A 448 0.90 31.49 -8.39
C GLN A 448 -0.34 30.68 -8.79
N MET A 449 -0.42 30.21 -10.04
CA MET A 449 -1.53 29.38 -10.52
C MET A 449 -1.67 28.07 -9.73
N ALA A 450 -0.57 27.41 -9.38
CA ALA A 450 -0.60 26.24 -8.50
C ALA A 450 -1.18 26.59 -7.11
N SER A 451 -0.82 27.74 -6.55
CA SER A 451 -1.35 28.21 -5.26
C SER A 451 -2.78 28.74 -5.30
N PHE A 452 -3.31 29.08 -6.49
CA PHE A 452 -4.73 29.32 -6.70
C PHE A 452 -5.50 27.99 -6.81
N LEU A 453 -5.05 27.05 -7.64
CA LEU A 453 -5.72 25.76 -7.85
C LEU A 453 -5.70 24.85 -6.62
N ALA A 454 -4.58 24.78 -5.89
CA ALA A 454 -4.49 23.97 -4.68
C ALA A 454 -5.47 24.40 -3.57
N ARG A 455 -5.75 25.72 -3.46
CA ARG A 455 -6.78 26.26 -2.57
C ARG A 455 -8.19 26.08 -3.12
N ALA A 456 -8.40 26.39 -4.39
CA ALA A 456 -9.70 26.26 -5.07
C ALA A 456 -10.29 24.84 -5.04
N LEU A 457 -9.43 23.83 -5.03
CA LEU A 457 -9.81 22.41 -5.06
C LEU A 457 -9.54 21.70 -3.71
N ASN A 458 -9.02 22.42 -2.71
CA ASN A 458 -8.61 21.88 -1.40
C ASN A 458 -7.75 20.60 -1.51
N LEU A 459 -6.69 20.66 -2.33
CA LEU A 459 -5.90 19.47 -2.69
C LEU A 459 -5.10 18.90 -1.50
N PRO A 460 -5.06 17.58 -1.30
CA PRO A 460 -4.30 16.95 -0.23
C PRO A 460 -2.78 17.03 -0.48
N THR A 461 -2.01 17.15 0.60
CA THR A 461 -0.54 16.95 0.59
C THR A 461 -0.20 15.50 0.26
N PRO A 462 0.70 15.22 -0.70
CA PRO A 462 1.13 13.85 -1.01
C PRO A 462 1.93 13.22 0.14
N PRO A 463 1.87 11.89 0.33
CA PRO A 463 2.93 11.19 1.06
C PRO A 463 4.23 11.21 0.23
N PRO A 464 5.40 11.45 0.83
CA PRO A 464 6.67 11.28 0.13
C PRO A 464 6.96 9.79 -0.07
N PRO A 465 7.56 9.38 -1.20
CA PRO A 465 8.10 8.03 -1.33
C PRO A 465 9.28 7.87 -0.36
N PRO A 466 9.69 6.65 0.03
CA PRO A 466 11.10 6.44 0.38
C PRO A 466 11.88 6.94 -0.85
N PRO A 467 12.79 7.93 -0.72
CA PRO A 467 13.19 9.23 -2.18
C PRO A 467 13.69 8.32 -3.39
N GLY A 468 14.03 8.77 -4.60
CA GLY A 468 14.75 7.91 -5.59
C GLY A 468 16.05 7.20 -5.08
N TYR A 469 16.08 6.01 -4.46
CA TYR A 469 15.61 4.74 -5.03
C TYR A 469 16.10 4.64 -6.47
N THR A 470 17.17 3.87 -6.71
CA THR A 470 17.25 3.17 -7.98
C THR A 470 16.09 2.20 -8.01
N ALA A 471 15.22 2.31 -9.01
CA ALA A 471 14.29 1.22 -9.30
C ALA A 471 15.11 -0.06 -9.46
N PRO A 472 14.88 -1.11 -8.65
CA PRO A 472 15.56 -2.38 -8.83
C PRO A 472 15.36 -2.81 -10.29
N ALA A 473 16.42 -3.33 -10.93
CA ALA A 473 16.34 -3.77 -12.32
C ALA A 473 15.09 -4.64 -12.51
N VAL A 474 14.12 -4.09 -13.25
CA VAL A 474 12.80 -4.68 -13.40
C VAL A 474 13.00 -6.00 -14.15
N PRO A 475 12.68 -7.16 -13.55
CA PRO A 475 13.05 -8.43 -14.16
C PRO A 475 12.33 -8.64 -15.50
N ASP A 476 13.00 -9.30 -16.46
CA ASP A 476 12.48 -9.54 -17.80
C ASP A 476 11.03 -10.06 -17.77
N GLY A 477 10.10 -9.27 -18.32
CA GLY A 477 8.67 -9.58 -18.33
C GLY A 477 7.82 -8.80 -17.32
N TYR A 478 8.41 -7.90 -16.54
CA TYR A 478 7.70 -6.89 -15.73
C TYR A 478 7.95 -5.46 -16.27
N ASP A 479 7.08 -4.51 -15.91
CA ASP A 479 7.19 -3.09 -16.22
C ASP A 479 7.61 -2.26 -14.99
N ALA A 480 7.25 -2.70 -13.78
CA ALA A 480 7.67 -2.09 -12.52
C ALA A 480 7.88 -3.12 -11.39
N VAL A 481 8.39 -2.64 -10.26
CA VAL A 481 8.74 -3.44 -9.08
C VAL A 481 8.50 -2.64 -7.79
N VAL A 482 8.15 -3.32 -6.70
CA VAL A 482 7.88 -2.73 -5.37
C VAL A 482 8.71 -3.46 -4.30
N PRO A 483 9.85 -2.91 -3.86
CA PRO A 483 10.62 -3.43 -2.74
C PRO A 483 9.93 -3.36 -1.37
N LEU A 484 10.47 -4.08 -0.40
CA LEU A 484 9.97 -4.07 0.97
C LEU A 484 10.08 -2.66 1.57
N GLY A 485 9.04 -2.23 2.28
CA GLY A 485 8.93 -0.89 2.88
C GLY A 485 8.37 0.19 1.94
N TRP A 486 8.03 -0.14 0.70
CA TRP A 486 7.33 0.77 -0.22
C TRP A 486 5.81 0.65 -0.10
N SER A 487 5.11 1.76 -0.35
CA SER A 487 3.67 1.74 -0.66
C SER A 487 3.46 1.01 -1.99
N ILE A 488 2.64 -0.04 -1.98
CA ILE A 488 2.28 -0.74 -3.21
C ILE A 488 1.34 0.13 -4.06
N GLN A 489 0.45 0.91 -3.41
CA GLN A 489 -0.49 1.76 -4.15
C GLN A 489 0.21 2.89 -4.90
N ASP A 490 1.27 3.47 -4.34
CA ASP A 490 1.96 4.61 -4.97
C ASP A 490 2.63 4.17 -6.29
N VAL A 491 3.13 2.94 -6.36
CA VAL A 491 3.70 2.35 -7.59
C VAL A 491 2.60 1.96 -8.58
N ILE A 492 1.47 1.41 -8.10
CA ILE A 492 0.27 1.13 -8.89
C ILE A 492 -0.26 2.40 -9.55
N GLU A 493 -0.25 3.53 -8.84
CA GLU A 493 -0.67 4.82 -9.38
C GLU A 493 0.29 5.39 -10.43
N GLN A 494 1.60 5.21 -10.23
CA GLN A 494 2.62 5.61 -11.21
C GLN A 494 2.56 4.79 -12.51
N GLN A 495 2.05 3.56 -12.47
CA GLN A 495 1.97 2.69 -13.65
C GLN A 495 0.71 2.94 -14.51
N PRO A 496 0.80 2.72 -15.84
CA PRO A 496 -0.37 2.72 -16.71
C PRO A 496 -1.26 1.47 -16.49
N PRO A 497 -2.51 1.49 -16.99
CA PRO A 497 -3.28 0.28 -17.25
C PRO A 497 -2.48 -0.74 -18.09
N GLY A 498 -2.65 -2.03 -17.83
CA GLY A 498 -1.94 -3.13 -18.51
C GLY A 498 -0.55 -3.47 -17.97
N ALA A 499 0.02 -2.65 -17.08
CA ALA A 499 1.38 -2.84 -16.56
C ALA A 499 1.54 -4.07 -15.65
N LYS A 500 2.73 -4.67 -15.70
CA LYS A 500 3.14 -5.82 -14.88
C LYS A 500 4.06 -5.38 -13.74
N ILE A 501 3.72 -5.73 -12.51
CA ILE A 501 4.30 -5.16 -11.30
C ILE A 501 4.71 -6.29 -10.35
N LEU A 502 6.01 -6.38 -10.04
CA LEU A 502 6.57 -7.38 -9.11
C LEU A 502 6.71 -6.80 -7.70
N VAL A 503 5.96 -7.29 -6.72
CA VAL A 503 6.14 -6.95 -5.30
C VAL A 503 7.15 -7.92 -4.68
N ARG A 504 8.22 -7.40 -4.09
CA ARG A 504 9.33 -8.21 -3.54
C ARG A 504 8.93 -8.95 -2.28
N THR A 505 9.67 -9.99 -1.92
CA THR A 505 9.41 -10.81 -0.73
C THR A 505 9.54 -9.99 0.57
N GLY A 506 8.71 -10.31 1.58
CA GLY A 506 8.65 -9.60 2.87
C GLY A 506 7.24 -9.21 3.29
N THR A 507 7.10 -8.67 4.51
CA THR A 507 5.79 -8.30 5.09
C THR A 507 5.51 -6.80 4.93
N TYR A 508 4.46 -6.48 4.17
CA TYR A 508 3.94 -5.14 3.95
C TYR A 508 2.75 -4.93 4.89
N LEU A 509 2.91 -4.00 5.84
CA LEU A 509 1.86 -3.64 6.77
C LEU A 509 0.95 -2.57 6.15
N ARG A 510 -0.34 -2.59 6.51
CA ARG A 510 -1.28 -1.48 6.25
C ARG A 510 -1.42 -1.06 4.78
N GLN A 511 -1.46 -2.04 3.87
CA GLN A 511 -1.69 -1.83 2.44
C GLN A 511 -3.16 -2.11 2.09
N GLU A 512 -3.81 -1.20 1.37
CA GLU A 512 -5.02 -1.46 0.57
C GLU A 512 -4.70 -1.05 -0.86
N ILE A 513 -4.82 -1.99 -1.80
CA ILE A 513 -4.36 -1.83 -3.18
C ILE A 513 -5.56 -1.70 -4.11
N ARG A 514 -5.51 -0.72 -5.01
CA ARG A 514 -6.55 -0.34 -5.97
C ARG A 514 -5.95 -0.36 -7.38
N PRO A 515 -5.98 -1.52 -8.07
CA PRO A 515 -5.35 -1.71 -9.38
C PRO A 515 -5.99 -0.87 -10.48
N LYS A 516 -5.30 -0.79 -11.64
CA LYS A 516 -5.85 -0.25 -12.88
C LYS A 516 -6.12 -1.37 -13.87
N ALA A 517 -7.02 -1.12 -14.84
CA ALA A 517 -7.45 -2.13 -15.81
C ALA A 517 -6.28 -2.84 -16.49
N GLY A 518 -6.36 -4.16 -16.62
CA GLY A 518 -5.34 -5.02 -17.23
C GLY A 518 -4.03 -5.19 -16.44
N GLN A 519 -3.84 -4.54 -15.29
CA GLN A 519 -2.57 -4.66 -14.54
C GLN A 519 -2.37 -6.08 -13.99
N THR A 520 -1.12 -6.55 -14.03
CA THR A 520 -0.71 -7.83 -13.41
C THR A 520 0.18 -7.53 -12.22
N ILE A 521 -0.18 -8.01 -11.04
CA ILE A 521 0.52 -7.73 -9.77
C ILE A 521 0.95 -9.07 -9.17
N VAL A 522 2.25 -9.29 -9.00
CA VAL A 522 2.81 -10.58 -8.58
C VAL A 522 3.64 -10.39 -7.32
N GLY A 523 3.33 -11.10 -6.25
CA GLY A 523 4.19 -11.26 -5.08
C GLY A 523 5.27 -12.30 -5.34
N GLU A 524 6.50 -12.02 -4.92
CA GLU A 524 7.53 -13.05 -4.77
C GLU A 524 7.14 -14.03 -3.64
N PRO A 525 7.65 -15.27 -3.64
CA PRO A 525 7.41 -16.20 -2.53
C PRO A 525 7.79 -15.58 -1.17
N GLY A 526 6.81 -15.45 -0.27
CA GLY A 526 6.95 -14.78 1.02
C GLY A 526 6.56 -13.29 1.04
N THR A 527 6.05 -12.72 -0.06
CA THR A 527 5.37 -11.43 -0.05
C THR A 527 4.05 -11.55 0.70
N LYS A 528 3.94 -10.86 1.83
CA LYS A 528 2.79 -10.88 2.72
C LYS A 528 2.18 -9.49 2.89
N LEU A 529 0.88 -9.39 2.65
CA LEU A 529 0.06 -8.22 2.99
C LEU A 529 -0.64 -8.47 4.33
N ASP A 530 -0.45 -7.57 5.28
CA ASP A 530 -1.01 -7.70 6.62
C ASP A 530 -1.77 -6.42 7.02
N GLY A 531 -3.10 -6.55 7.06
CA GLY A 531 -4.02 -5.44 7.32
C GLY A 531 -4.05 -4.98 8.78
N LEU A 532 -3.42 -5.74 9.70
CA LEU A 532 -3.40 -5.50 11.16
C LEU A 532 -4.78 -5.38 11.85
N TRP A 533 -5.86 -5.73 11.14
CA TRP A 533 -7.28 -5.40 11.42
C TRP A 533 -7.67 -3.92 11.24
N ASP A 534 -6.73 -3.07 10.82
CA ASP A 534 -6.92 -1.63 10.57
C ASP A 534 -7.60 -1.36 9.20
N TYR A 535 -7.40 -2.23 8.19
CA TYR A 535 -7.80 -2.02 6.79
C TYR A 535 -8.93 -2.94 6.31
N THR A 536 -9.73 -2.47 5.35
CA THR A 536 -10.90 -3.20 4.81
C THR A 536 -10.48 -4.26 3.79
N TYR A 537 -9.67 -3.88 2.80
CA TYR A 537 -9.30 -4.73 1.68
C TYR A 537 -7.78 -4.79 1.49
N ALA A 538 -7.28 -5.93 1.01
CA ALA A 538 -5.90 -6.04 0.52
C ALA A 538 -5.82 -5.60 -0.94
N PHE A 539 -6.79 -6.05 -1.75
CA PHE A 539 -7.00 -5.62 -3.14
C PHE A 539 -8.49 -5.33 -3.35
N THR A 540 -8.83 -4.17 -3.90
CA THR A 540 -10.21 -3.76 -4.20
C THR A 540 -10.28 -2.78 -5.37
N ASP A 541 -11.33 -2.87 -6.18
CA ASP A 541 -11.74 -1.83 -7.15
C ASP A 541 -13.19 -1.39 -6.95
N ILE A 542 -13.78 -1.66 -5.77
CA ILE A 542 -15.21 -1.50 -5.47
C ILE A 542 -15.79 -0.11 -5.81
N ASP A 543 -14.99 0.95 -5.66
CA ASP A 543 -15.41 2.33 -5.88
C ASP A 543 -15.24 2.79 -7.35
N ASN A 544 -14.47 2.05 -8.16
CA ASN A 544 -14.25 2.30 -9.59
C ASN A 544 -13.81 1.00 -10.30
N PRO A 545 -14.75 0.12 -10.69
CA PRO A 545 -14.44 -1.21 -11.21
C PRO A 545 -13.58 -1.20 -12.48
N VAL A 546 -12.56 -2.06 -12.53
CA VAL A 546 -11.58 -2.13 -13.63
C VAL A 546 -11.39 -3.55 -14.16
N ASP A 547 -11.52 -3.73 -15.47
CA ASP A 547 -11.46 -5.07 -16.08
C ASP A 547 -10.01 -5.60 -16.25
N GLY A 548 -9.85 -6.92 -16.18
CA GLY A 548 -8.68 -7.66 -16.65
C GLY A 548 -7.48 -7.71 -15.70
N VAL A 549 -7.65 -7.36 -14.43
CA VAL A 549 -6.58 -7.39 -13.42
C VAL A 549 -6.13 -8.83 -13.14
N THR A 550 -4.84 -9.04 -12.91
CA THR A 550 -4.28 -10.31 -12.42
C THR A 550 -3.51 -10.09 -11.13
N ILE A 551 -3.74 -10.91 -10.11
CA ILE A 551 -3.07 -10.88 -8.80
C ILE A 551 -2.54 -12.28 -8.51
N SER A 552 -1.27 -12.43 -8.15
CA SER A 552 -0.75 -13.75 -7.73
C SER A 552 0.38 -13.74 -6.71
N GLY A 553 0.57 -14.85 -6.00
CA GLY A 553 1.73 -15.10 -5.13
C GLY A 553 1.74 -14.41 -3.75
N PHE A 554 0.63 -13.79 -3.33
CA PHE A 554 0.55 -13.05 -2.06
C PHE A 554 0.04 -13.91 -0.88
N GLU A 555 0.62 -13.72 0.30
CA GLU A 555 -0.11 -13.96 1.55
C GLU A 555 -1.00 -12.75 1.90
N VAL A 556 -2.24 -12.97 2.33
CA VAL A 556 -3.21 -11.89 2.64
C VAL A 556 -3.95 -12.20 3.94
N THR A 557 -3.76 -11.37 4.97
CA THR A 557 -4.30 -11.64 6.30
C THR A 557 -4.63 -10.41 7.15
N ARG A 558 -5.49 -10.61 8.16
CA ARG A 558 -5.95 -9.61 9.12
C ARG A 558 -6.63 -8.39 8.48
N TYR A 559 -7.47 -8.64 7.48
CA TYR A 559 -8.31 -7.61 6.86
C TYR A 559 -9.75 -7.63 7.41
N ASN A 560 -10.25 -6.43 7.68
CA ASN A 560 -11.57 -6.11 8.21
C ASN A 560 -12.56 -5.88 7.05
N SER A 561 -12.72 -6.88 6.16
CA SER A 561 -13.59 -6.80 4.98
C SER A 561 -15.08 -6.58 5.31
N VAL A 562 -15.96 -6.60 4.30
CA VAL A 562 -17.42 -6.48 4.46
C VAL A 562 -18.10 -7.83 4.18
N ALA A 563 -19.25 -8.10 4.80
CA ALA A 563 -19.99 -9.33 4.56
C ALA A 563 -20.48 -9.39 3.09
N GLY A 564 -20.06 -10.42 2.36
CA GLY A 564 -20.30 -10.55 0.92
C GLY A 564 -19.13 -10.08 0.03
N THR A 565 -18.05 -9.52 0.60
CA THR A 565 -16.83 -9.13 -0.13
C THR A 565 -15.59 -9.80 0.46
N GLY A 566 -14.68 -10.22 -0.42
CA GLY A 566 -13.41 -10.83 -0.04
C GLY A 566 -12.43 -9.81 0.57
N ALA A 567 -11.39 -10.28 1.26
CA ALA A 567 -10.19 -9.47 1.48
C ALA A 567 -9.47 -9.16 0.15
N ILE A 568 -9.64 -10.03 -0.86
CA ILE A 568 -9.41 -9.75 -2.28
C ILE A 568 -10.77 -9.61 -2.96
N HIS A 569 -11.07 -8.44 -3.53
CA HIS A 569 -12.37 -8.11 -4.11
C HIS A 569 -12.25 -7.45 -5.48
N GLY A 570 -12.48 -8.22 -6.54
CA GLY A 570 -12.62 -7.71 -7.91
C GLY A 570 -14.07 -7.52 -8.30
N ALA A 571 -14.56 -6.28 -8.31
CA ALA A 571 -15.83 -5.88 -8.87
C ALA A 571 -15.77 -5.73 -10.41
N GLY A 572 -14.60 -5.40 -10.96
CA GLY A 572 -14.31 -5.42 -12.40
C GLY A 572 -14.25 -6.82 -12.99
N ASN A 573 -14.53 -6.94 -14.29
CA ASN A 573 -14.64 -8.23 -14.98
C ASN A 573 -13.26 -8.82 -15.30
N ASN A 574 -13.19 -10.13 -15.57
CA ASN A 574 -12.00 -10.85 -16.00
C ASN A 574 -10.81 -10.81 -15.01
N TRP A 575 -11.08 -10.59 -13.71
CA TRP A 575 -10.07 -10.64 -12.65
C TRP A 575 -9.54 -12.06 -12.44
N THR A 576 -8.21 -12.22 -12.44
CA THR A 576 -7.54 -13.48 -12.11
C THR A 576 -6.84 -13.37 -10.76
N VAL A 577 -7.10 -14.31 -9.86
CA VAL A 577 -6.41 -14.44 -8.56
C VAL A 577 -5.78 -15.83 -8.51
N SER A 578 -4.45 -15.93 -8.51
CA SER A 578 -3.76 -17.24 -8.50
C SER A 578 -2.67 -17.39 -7.44
N ASP A 579 -2.46 -18.61 -6.97
CA ASP A 579 -1.30 -19.00 -6.14
C ASP A 579 -1.16 -18.23 -4.80
N CYS A 580 -2.24 -17.59 -4.33
CA CYS A 580 -2.28 -16.79 -3.10
C CYS A 580 -2.62 -17.63 -1.85
N ILE A 581 -2.24 -17.12 -0.67
CA ILE A 581 -2.58 -17.69 0.64
C ILE A 581 -3.42 -16.66 1.40
N VAL A 582 -4.73 -16.87 1.49
CA VAL A 582 -5.68 -15.91 2.06
C VAL A 582 -6.23 -16.49 3.36
N TYR A 583 -5.98 -15.83 4.50
CA TYR A 583 -6.30 -16.38 5.82
C TYR A 583 -6.55 -15.34 6.90
N ASP A 584 -7.27 -15.71 7.97
CA ASP A 584 -7.58 -14.86 9.12
C ASP A 584 -8.14 -13.48 8.70
N ASN A 585 -9.13 -13.47 7.80
CA ASN A 585 -9.84 -12.27 7.35
C ASN A 585 -11.31 -12.29 7.82
N LYS A 586 -11.89 -11.11 8.05
CA LYS A 586 -13.10 -10.94 8.87
C LYS A 586 -14.37 -11.58 8.30
N TYR A 587 -14.66 -11.43 7.02
CA TYR A 587 -15.82 -12.08 6.39
C TYR A 587 -15.38 -13.10 5.34
N ASN A 588 -15.38 -12.73 4.06
CA ASN A 588 -15.06 -13.65 2.97
C ASN A 588 -13.58 -13.55 2.57
N GLY A 589 -13.04 -14.60 1.93
CA GLY A 589 -11.66 -14.65 1.49
C GLY A 589 -11.43 -13.91 0.17
N VAL A 590 -11.99 -14.43 -0.92
CA VAL A 590 -11.81 -13.95 -2.30
C VAL A 590 -13.15 -13.82 -3.03
N THR A 591 -13.32 -12.76 -3.82
CA THR A 591 -14.51 -12.50 -4.64
C THR A 591 -14.09 -11.87 -5.98
N VAL A 592 -14.69 -12.31 -7.10
CA VAL A 592 -14.41 -11.81 -8.46
C VAL A 592 -15.69 -11.65 -9.29
N SER A 593 -15.67 -10.76 -10.28
CA SER A 593 -16.79 -10.47 -11.18
C SER A 593 -16.85 -11.40 -12.42
N ASN A 594 -17.65 -11.04 -13.43
CA ASN A 594 -17.83 -11.86 -14.64
C ASN A 594 -16.50 -12.21 -15.33
N GLY A 595 -16.35 -13.43 -15.84
CA GLY A 595 -15.12 -13.89 -16.49
C GLY A 595 -13.93 -14.12 -15.54
N GLY A 596 -14.12 -13.95 -14.23
CA GLY A 596 -13.06 -14.09 -13.25
C GLY A 596 -12.50 -15.51 -13.12
N THR A 597 -11.29 -15.61 -12.57
CA THR A 597 -10.62 -16.89 -12.27
C THR A 597 -10.00 -16.87 -10.88
N ILE A 598 -10.20 -17.93 -10.10
CA ILE A 598 -9.55 -18.16 -8.79
C ILE A 598 -8.86 -19.53 -8.84
N SER A 599 -7.53 -19.59 -8.77
CA SER A 599 -6.79 -20.85 -8.96
C SER A 599 -5.56 -21.05 -8.09
N GLY A 600 -5.25 -22.30 -7.73
CA GLY A 600 -4.03 -22.65 -6.97
C GLY A 600 -3.93 -22.04 -5.55
N CYS A 601 -4.96 -21.33 -5.08
CA CYS A 601 -4.93 -20.59 -3.83
C CYS A 601 -5.20 -21.50 -2.62
N ARG A 602 -4.75 -21.09 -1.44
CA ARG A 602 -5.12 -21.66 -0.15
C ARG A 602 -5.94 -20.64 0.64
N ILE A 603 -7.21 -20.94 0.93
CA ILE A 603 -8.19 -19.97 1.47
C ILE A 603 -8.86 -20.55 2.72
N TYR A 604 -8.54 -20.02 3.91
CA TYR A 604 -8.88 -20.68 5.17
C TYR A 604 -9.08 -19.76 6.39
N ASN A 605 -9.74 -20.28 7.42
CA ASN A 605 -9.97 -19.60 8.70
C ASN A 605 -10.65 -18.22 8.57
N HIS A 606 -11.64 -18.13 7.69
CA HIS A 606 -12.53 -16.98 7.54
C HIS A 606 -13.84 -17.18 8.34
N ASN A 607 -14.44 -16.12 8.90
CA ASN A 607 -15.70 -16.26 9.66
C ASN A 607 -16.94 -16.47 8.74
N TYR A 608 -16.77 -16.28 7.43
CA TYR A 608 -17.78 -16.48 6.39
C TYR A 608 -17.17 -17.33 5.25
N GLU A 609 -17.84 -17.40 4.10
CA GLU A 609 -17.44 -18.26 2.99
C GLU A 609 -16.10 -17.85 2.37
N ALA A 610 -15.19 -18.81 2.13
CA ALA A 610 -13.87 -18.52 1.54
C ALA A 610 -13.99 -17.88 0.15
N ILE A 611 -14.91 -18.36 -0.68
CA ILE A 611 -15.28 -17.74 -1.95
C ILE A 611 -16.80 -17.52 -1.97
N ILE A 612 -17.22 -16.31 -2.33
CA ILE A 612 -18.62 -15.99 -2.64
C ILE A 612 -18.73 -15.30 -4.00
N LEU A 613 -19.69 -15.71 -4.82
CA LEU A 613 -19.97 -15.16 -6.14
C LEU A 613 -21.46 -14.82 -6.23
N THR A 614 -21.81 -13.58 -6.59
CA THR A 614 -23.20 -13.07 -6.59
C THR A 614 -23.48 -12.30 -7.87
N ASP A 615 -24.49 -12.70 -8.64
CA ASP A 615 -24.92 -12.07 -9.91
C ASP A 615 -23.81 -11.96 -10.99
N VAL A 616 -22.90 -12.94 -11.01
CA VAL A 616 -21.76 -13.01 -11.95
C VAL A 616 -21.82 -14.22 -12.89
N SER A 617 -21.12 -14.14 -14.01
CA SER A 617 -21.13 -15.16 -15.06
C SER A 617 -19.74 -15.52 -15.62
N ASN A 618 -19.57 -16.73 -16.15
CA ASN A 618 -18.34 -17.23 -16.79
C ASN A 618 -17.12 -17.33 -15.87
N VAL A 619 -17.32 -17.61 -14.57
CA VAL A 619 -16.25 -17.65 -13.56
C VAL A 619 -15.66 -19.05 -13.40
N THR A 620 -14.34 -19.16 -13.27
CA THR A 620 -13.63 -20.43 -13.02
C THR A 620 -12.98 -20.47 -11.63
N ILE A 621 -13.22 -21.52 -10.85
CA ILE A 621 -12.56 -21.78 -9.56
C ILE A 621 -11.86 -23.14 -9.66
N SER A 622 -10.52 -23.18 -9.73
CA SER A 622 -9.82 -24.46 -9.95
C SER A 622 -8.53 -24.72 -9.16
N ASN A 623 -8.36 -25.95 -8.70
CA ASN A 623 -7.15 -26.45 -8.02
C ASN A 623 -6.80 -25.71 -6.70
N ASN A 624 -7.79 -25.13 -6.01
CA ASN A 624 -7.60 -24.44 -4.72
C ASN A 624 -7.74 -25.40 -3.53
N GLU A 625 -7.14 -25.07 -2.38
CA GLU A 625 -7.42 -25.70 -1.08
C GLU A 625 -8.26 -24.75 -0.19
N ILE A 626 -9.43 -25.19 0.24
CA ILE A 626 -10.44 -24.36 0.93
C ILE A 626 -10.90 -25.06 2.21
N TYR A 627 -10.54 -24.53 3.37
CA TYR A 627 -10.75 -25.23 4.65
C TYR A 627 -10.93 -24.36 5.89
N ASP A 628 -11.53 -24.94 6.94
CA ASP A 628 -11.77 -24.28 8.24
C ASP A 628 -12.52 -22.93 8.15
N ASN A 629 -13.35 -22.73 7.12
CA ASN A 629 -14.13 -21.50 6.94
C ASN A 629 -15.54 -21.61 7.52
N GLY A 630 -16.04 -20.49 8.02
CA GLY A 630 -17.41 -20.27 8.46
C GLY A 630 -17.63 -20.33 9.98
N ASP A 631 -18.68 -19.62 10.41
CA ASP A 631 -19.27 -19.65 11.73
C ASP A 631 -20.40 -20.68 11.78
N SER A 632 -20.21 -21.74 12.57
CA SER A 632 -21.18 -22.83 12.75
C SER A 632 -22.59 -22.43 13.23
N SER A 633 -22.80 -21.20 13.69
CA SER A 633 -24.14 -20.66 14.01
C SER A 633 -24.92 -20.20 12.77
N LYS A 634 -24.31 -20.19 11.58
CA LYS A 634 -24.86 -19.63 10.33
C LYS A 634 -24.97 -20.67 9.22
N TYR A 635 -25.81 -20.38 8.23
CA TYR A 635 -25.86 -21.11 6.97
C TYR A 635 -24.83 -20.49 6.01
N GLN A 636 -23.73 -21.20 5.75
CA GLN A 636 -22.57 -20.77 4.97
C GLN A 636 -22.01 -21.97 4.17
N ALA A 637 -20.90 -21.78 3.45
CA ALA A 637 -20.20 -22.82 2.70
C ALA A 637 -18.70 -22.51 2.53
N GLY A 638 -17.89 -23.46 2.06
CA GLY A 638 -16.54 -23.18 1.57
C GLY A 638 -16.56 -22.31 0.31
N ILE A 639 -17.35 -22.71 -0.70
CA ILE A 639 -17.68 -21.90 -1.88
C ILE A 639 -19.19 -21.67 -1.94
N LYS A 640 -19.61 -20.42 -2.21
CA LYS A 640 -21.01 -20.07 -2.41
C LYS A 640 -21.25 -19.32 -3.72
N LEU A 641 -22.30 -19.71 -4.44
CA LEU A 641 -22.78 -19.05 -5.66
C LEU A 641 -24.19 -18.51 -5.44
N VAL A 642 -24.50 -17.34 -5.98
CA VAL A 642 -25.83 -16.73 -5.97
C VAL A 642 -26.12 -16.12 -7.34
N ASN A 643 -27.24 -16.52 -7.98
CA ASN A 643 -27.70 -15.99 -9.26
C ASN A 643 -26.67 -16.12 -10.42
N THR A 644 -25.79 -17.13 -10.42
CA THR A 644 -24.63 -17.20 -11.34
C THR A 644 -24.88 -17.97 -12.64
N ALA A 645 -24.11 -17.70 -13.70
CA ALA A 645 -24.21 -18.43 -14.97
C ALA A 645 -22.84 -18.91 -15.49
N ASN A 646 -22.78 -20.07 -16.13
CA ASN A 646 -21.56 -20.59 -16.79
C ASN A 646 -20.35 -20.74 -15.83
N VAL A 647 -20.59 -21.11 -14.56
CA VAL A 647 -19.53 -21.24 -13.54
C VAL A 647 -18.92 -22.63 -13.53
N VAL A 648 -17.59 -22.72 -13.50
CA VAL A 648 -16.84 -23.99 -13.45
C VAL A 648 -16.03 -24.08 -12.15
N ILE A 649 -16.30 -25.09 -11.33
CA ILE A 649 -15.55 -25.41 -10.10
C ILE A 649 -14.87 -26.77 -10.29
N SER A 650 -13.54 -26.81 -10.40
CA SER A 650 -12.83 -28.06 -10.75
C SER A 650 -11.51 -28.34 -10.01
N GLY A 651 -11.28 -29.60 -9.65
CA GLY A 651 -10.03 -30.06 -9.03
C GLY A 651 -9.71 -29.48 -7.64
N ASN A 652 -10.65 -28.78 -6.99
CA ASN A 652 -10.42 -28.15 -5.69
C ASN A 652 -10.48 -29.18 -4.55
N ILE A 653 -9.77 -28.91 -3.45
CA ILE A 653 -9.87 -29.62 -2.17
C ILE A 653 -10.66 -28.74 -1.20
N ILE A 654 -11.86 -29.17 -0.81
CA ILE A 654 -12.81 -28.36 -0.01
C ILE A 654 -13.19 -29.13 1.24
N ARG A 655 -12.59 -28.80 2.39
CA ARG A 655 -12.64 -29.65 3.58
C ARG A 655 -12.91 -28.94 4.90
N ASP A 656 -13.52 -29.64 5.85
CA ASP A 656 -13.62 -29.24 7.26
C ASP A 656 -14.41 -27.93 7.56
N ASN A 657 -14.97 -27.26 6.54
CA ASN A 657 -15.70 -26.00 6.67
C ASN A 657 -16.99 -26.16 7.50
N ALA A 658 -17.37 -25.12 8.25
CA ALA A 658 -18.51 -25.12 9.18
C ALA A 658 -19.91 -25.15 8.52
N GLY A 659 -19.95 -25.07 7.19
CA GLY A 659 -21.16 -25.09 6.37
C GLY A 659 -21.17 -26.24 5.35
N TYR A 660 -21.70 -25.97 4.15
CA TYR A 660 -21.58 -26.88 3.01
C TYR A 660 -20.15 -26.84 2.44
N GLY A 661 -19.76 -27.85 1.64
CA GLY A 661 -18.57 -27.73 0.80
C GLY A 661 -18.77 -26.68 -0.30
N ILE A 662 -19.72 -26.95 -1.19
CA ILE A 662 -20.19 -26.02 -2.25
C ILE A 662 -21.69 -25.78 -2.06
N TRP A 663 -22.12 -24.51 -2.10
CA TRP A 663 -23.53 -24.12 -2.07
C TRP A 663 -23.85 -23.15 -3.21
N GLY A 664 -24.49 -23.64 -4.28
CA GLY A 664 -25.17 -22.76 -5.24
C GLY A 664 -26.56 -22.45 -4.69
N TYR A 665 -26.88 -21.19 -4.44
CA TYR A 665 -28.14 -20.74 -3.86
C TYR A 665 -28.86 -19.78 -4.82
N THR A 666 -30.00 -20.20 -5.35
CA THR A 666 -30.90 -19.44 -6.25
C THR A 666 -30.32 -19.11 -7.63
N ASP A 667 -31.11 -19.36 -8.68
CA ASP A 667 -30.91 -18.91 -10.06
C ASP A 667 -29.54 -19.22 -10.70
N ASN A 668 -28.83 -20.25 -10.22
CA ASN A 668 -27.57 -20.67 -10.84
C ASN A 668 -27.85 -21.53 -12.09
N THR A 669 -27.10 -21.36 -13.18
CA THR A 669 -27.36 -22.07 -14.45
C THR A 669 -26.09 -22.39 -15.23
N ASN A 670 -26.13 -23.45 -16.06
CA ASN A 670 -24.98 -23.99 -16.79
C ASN A 670 -23.73 -24.13 -15.91
N THR A 671 -23.90 -24.71 -14.72
CA THR A 671 -22.84 -24.82 -13.71
C THR A 671 -22.13 -26.17 -13.78
N VAL A 672 -20.81 -26.21 -13.61
CA VAL A 672 -20.01 -27.45 -13.64
C VAL A 672 -19.25 -27.62 -12.34
N TYR A 673 -19.45 -28.75 -11.66
CA TYR A 673 -18.65 -29.19 -10.51
C TYR A 673 -17.89 -30.47 -10.91
N SER A 674 -16.59 -30.39 -11.20
CA SER A 674 -15.83 -31.49 -11.82
C SER A 674 -14.54 -31.86 -11.08
N GLY A 675 -14.41 -33.12 -10.65
CA GLY A 675 -13.16 -33.65 -10.10
C GLY A 675 -12.70 -33.07 -8.75
N ASN A 676 -13.59 -32.41 -8.01
CA ASN A 676 -13.27 -31.83 -6.70
C ASN A 676 -13.22 -32.91 -5.60
N THR A 677 -12.37 -32.73 -4.59
CA THR A 677 -12.36 -33.54 -3.36
C THR A 677 -13.02 -32.75 -2.24
N ILE A 678 -14.18 -33.18 -1.75
CA ILE A 678 -15.03 -32.45 -0.81
C ILE A 678 -15.24 -33.31 0.45
N THR A 679 -14.68 -32.92 1.59
CA THR A 679 -14.62 -33.83 2.77
C THR A 679 -14.88 -33.19 4.12
N ASN A 680 -15.56 -33.91 5.03
CA ASN A 680 -15.76 -33.52 6.44
C ASN A 680 -16.49 -32.17 6.68
N ASN A 681 -17.05 -31.53 5.65
CA ASN A 681 -17.80 -30.29 5.84
C ASN A 681 -19.02 -30.56 6.74
N TRP A 682 -19.39 -29.60 7.58
CA TRP A 682 -20.34 -29.87 8.68
C TRP A 682 -21.77 -30.14 8.16
N ARG A 683 -22.11 -29.54 7.01
CA ARG A 683 -23.30 -29.81 6.19
C ARG A 683 -22.93 -30.59 4.93
N GLY A 684 -23.89 -30.76 4.01
CA GLY A 684 -23.71 -31.52 2.77
C GLY A 684 -22.50 -31.12 1.91
N GLY A 685 -22.08 -32.03 1.03
CA GLY A 685 -20.91 -31.80 0.16
C GLY A 685 -21.17 -30.75 -0.91
N ILE A 686 -22.21 -30.98 -1.73
CA ILE A 686 -22.69 -30.07 -2.76
C ILE A 686 -24.20 -29.86 -2.58
N ASN A 687 -24.63 -28.62 -2.38
CA ASN A 687 -26.04 -28.22 -2.40
C ASN A 687 -26.27 -27.25 -3.57
N HIS A 688 -26.96 -27.71 -4.62
CA HIS A 688 -27.36 -26.89 -5.77
C HIS A 688 -28.85 -26.54 -5.63
N GLU A 689 -29.12 -25.40 -5.00
CA GLU A 689 -30.41 -24.97 -4.44
C GLU A 689 -31.13 -23.96 -5.34
N LEU A 690 -32.42 -24.20 -5.61
CA LEU A 690 -33.32 -23.27 -6.32
C LEU A 690 -32.72 -22.73 -7.63
N SER A 691 -32.08 -23.62 -8.38
CA SER A 691 -31.22 -23.30 -9.52
C SER A 691 -31.61 -24.17 -10.74
N TYR A 692 -30.78 -24.23 -11.78
CA TYR A 692 -31.08 -24.87 -13.06
C TYR A 692 -29.98 -25.88 -13.47
N SER A 693 -29.57 -25.87 -14.73
CA SER A 693 -28.73 -26.91 -15.33
C SER A 693 -27.35 -26.98 -14.66
N VAL A 694 -26.98 -28.20 -14.25
CA VAL A 694 -25.75 -28.46 -13.53
C VAL A 694 -25.13 -29.80 -13.94
N LEU A 695 -23.82 -29.82 -14.18
CA LEU A 695 -23.03 -31.03 -14.40
C LEU A 695 -22.16 -31.29 -13.17
N ILE A 696 -22.48 -32.34 -12.41
CA ILE A 696 -21.74 -32.77 -11.22
C ILE A 696 -21.03 -34.08 -11.58
N THR A 697 -19.71 -34.03 -11.81
CA THR A 697 -18.99 -35.20 -12.34
C THR A 697 -17.61 -35.48 -11.74
N ASN A 698 -17.29 -36.77 -11.59
CA ASN A 698 -15.98 -37.26 -11.12
C ASN A 698 -15.50 -36.72 -9.76
N ASN A 699 -16.39 -36.13 -8.94
CA ASN A 699 -16.03 -35.59 -7.63
C ASN A 699 -15.88 -36.71 -6.59
N VAL A 700 -15.00 -36.50 -5.61
CA VAL A 700 -14.80 -37.38 -4.45
C VAL A 700 -15.37 -36.68 -3.21
N ILE A 701 -16.54 -37.12 -2.77
CA ILE A 701 -17.35 -36.44 -1.76
C ILE A 701 -17.50 -37.37 -0.55
N LYS A 702 -16.77 -37.10 0.55
CA LYS A 702 -16.72 -38.03 1.70
C LYS A 702 -16.99 -37.41 3.07
N SER A 703 -17.69 -38.14 3.93
CA SER A 703 -17.90 -37.76 5.34
C SER A 703 -18.53 -36.38 5.57
N ASN A 704 -19.22 -35.80 4.58
CA ASN A 704 -19.89 -34.51 4.73
C ASN A 704 -21.27 -34.67 5.40
N GLY A 705 -21.73 -33.60 6.03
CA GLY A 705 -23.02 -33.55 6.71
C GLY A 705 -23.06 -34.40 7.99
N VAL A 706 -21.90 -34.81 8.54
CA VAL A 706 -21.85 -35.73 9.70
C VAL A 706 -21.86 -35.01 11.06
N ALA A 707 -21.75 -33.68 11.10
CA ALA A 707 -21.60 -32.93 12.35
C ALA A 707 -22.79 -33.10 13.33
N PRO A 708 -22.56 -32.99 14.66
CA PRO A 708 -23.60 -33.22 15.67
C PRO A 708 -24.73 -32.17 15.71
N THR A 709 -24.49 -31.00 15.12
CA THR A 709 -25.41 -29.84 15.10
C THR A 709 -26.17 -29.67 13.77
N SER A 710 -25.86 -30.48 12.74
CA SER A 710 -26.62 -30.51 11.49
C SER A 710 -28.05 -31.03 11.75
N PRO A 711 -29.11 -30.34 11.28
CA PRO A 711 -30.49 -30.75 11.49
C PRO A 711 -30.82 -32.02 10.70
N LYS A 712 -31.11 -33.10 11.43
CA LYS A 712 -31.35 -34.47 10.95
C LYS A 712 -32.64 -35.03 11.57
N PRO A 713 -33.31 -36.05 10.97
CA PRO A 713 -32.74 -37.03 10.04
C PRO A 713 -33.42 -37.19 8.66
N ASP A 714 -34.65 -36.67 8.48
CA ASP A 714 -35.60 -37.27 7.53
C ASP A 714 -35.63 -36.66 6.11
N ASN A 715 -34.64 -35.84 5.73
CA ASN A 715 -34.61 -35.13 4.44
C ASN A 715 -33.21 -35.08 3.81
N LEU A 716 -33.14 -34.74 2.52
CA LEU A 716 -31.90 -34.81 1.71
C LEU A 716 -31.06 -33.51 1.69
N TYR A 717 -31.37 -32.51 2.53
CA TYR A 717 -30.72 -31.19 2.45
C TYR A 717 -29.22 -31.19 2.78
N ASP A 718 -28.78 -31.98 3.77
CA ASP A 718 -27.36 -32.12 4.14
C ASP A 718 -26.74 -33.43 3.54
N ALA A 719 -27.17 -33.83 2.34
CA ALA A 719 -26.60 -34.97 1.60
C ALA A 719 -25.20 -34.68 1.00
N GLY A 720 -24.49 -35.72 0.57
CA GLY A 720 -23.23 -35.59 -0.17
C GLY A 720 -23.41 -34.77 -1.45
N ILE A 721 -24.46 -35.07 -2.23
CA ILE A 721 -24.94 -34.24 -3.34
C ILE A 721 -26.44 -34.03 -3.15
N VAL A 722 -26.93 -32.79 -3.26
CA VAL A 722 -28.35 -32.48 -3.41
C VAL A 722 -28.59 -31.44 -4.49
N VAL A 723 -29.62 -31.63 -5.31
CA VAL A 723 -30.05 -30.70 -6.37
C VAL A 723 -31.54 -30.36 -6.25
N ARG A 724 -31.86 -29.07 -6.47
CA ARG A 724 -33.20 -28.47 -6.51
C ARG A 724 -33.31 -27.59 -7.75
N GLY A 725 -33.62 -28.22 -8.87
CA GLY A 725 -33.67 -27.58 -10.19
C GLY A 725 -33.88 -28.56 -11.34
N PRO A 726 -34.22 -28.07 -12.54
CA PRO A 726 -34.23 -28.85 -13.78
C PRO A 726 -32.83 -29.14 -14.32
N ASP A 727 -32.74 -30.10 -15.24
CA ASP A 727 -31.61 -30.35 -16.15
C ASP A 727 -30.25 -30.65 -15.47
N ALA A 728 -30.30 -31.41 -14.37
CA ALA A 728 -29.13 -31.85 -13.62
C ALA A 728 -28.54 -33.17 -14.14
N THR A 729 -27.24 -33.20 -14.41
CA THR A 729 -26.48 -34.43 -14.74
C THR A 729 -25.48 -34.75 -13.64
N ILE A 730 -25.59 -35.92 -13.01
CA ILE A 730 -24.77 -36.36 -11.87
C ILE A 730 -24.11 -37.69 -12.24
N THR A 731 -22.82 -37.69 -12.63
CA THR A 731 -22.15 -38.89 -13.19
C THR A 731 -20.69 -39.09 -12.78
N GLY A 732 -20.30 -40.33 -12.46
CA GLY A 732 -18.92 -40.71 -12.13
C GLY A 732 -18.43 -40.31 -10.73
N ASN A 733 -19.29 -39.78 -9.86
CA ASN A 733 -18.89 -39.29 -8.54
C ASN A 733 -18.72 -40.43 -7.53
N THR A 734 -17.77 -40.28 -6.60
CA THR A 734 -17.64 -41.16 -5.42
C THR A 734 -18.21 -40.45 -4.21
N VAL A 735 -19.32 -40.96 -3.66
CA VAL A 735 -20.08 -40.36 -2.55
C VAL A 735 -20.11 -41.34 -1.38
N GLU A 736 -19.17 -41.21 -0.43
CA GLU A 736 -18.89 -42.22 0.60
C GLU A 736 -18.90 -41.68 2.04
N GLY A 737 -19.54 -42.36 2.99
CA GLY A 737 -19.48 -42.03 4.43
C GLY A 737 -20.16 -40.71 4.83
N ASN A 738 -20.77 -39.99 3.90
CA ASN A 738 -21.61 -38.82 4.17
C ASN A 738 -22.87 -39.27 4.93
N TYR A 739 -23.65 -38.30 5.45
CA TYR A 739 -24.92 -38.63 6.11
C TYR A 739 -25.94 -39.22 5.12
N ASN A 740 -26.43 -38.41 4.18
CA ASN A 740 -27.22 -38.87 3.03
C ASN A 740 -26.35 -38.86 1.76
N GLY A 741 -26.71 -39.65 0.75
CA GLY A 741 -25.89 -39.84 -0.46
C GLY A 741 -26.16 -38.81 -1.56
N ILE A 742 -26.98 -39.17 -2.55
CA ILE A 742 -27.39 -38.28 -3.65
C ILE A 742 -28.89 -38.00 -3.53
N GLY A 743 -29.30 -36.73 -3.62
CA GLY A 743 -30.70 -36.32 -3.55
C GLY A 743 -31.13 -35.38 -4.67
N ILE A 744 -32.36 -35.56 -5.13
CA ILE A 744 -33.09 -34.58 -5.93
C ILE A 744 -34.33 -34.17 -5.12
N ILE A 745 -34.53 -32.88 -4.90
CA ILE A 745 -35.70 -32.37 -4.15
C ILE A 745 -36.54 -31.50 -5.09
N GLY A 746 -37.82 -31.85 -5.23
CA GLY A 746 -38.82 -31.03 -5.93
C GLY A 746 -39.68 -30.23 -4.97
N TYR A 747 -39.98 -28.97 -5.31
CA TYR A 747 -41.04 -28.23 -4.62
C TYR A 747 -42.40 -28.61 -5.21
N GLY A 748 -43.39 -28.86 -4.35
CA GLY A 748 -44.77 -29.20 -4.76
C GLY A 748 -45.59 -28.00 -5.26
N LEU A 749 -44.96 -27.08 -6.00
CA LEU A 749 -45.50 -25.78 -6.40
C LEU A 749 -45.13 -25.46 -7.85
N ASP A 750 -46.07 -25.63 -8.77
CA ASP A 750 -45.98 -25.21 -10.19
C ASP A 750 -46.01 -23.66 -10.38
N ALA A 751 -45.50 -22.93 -9.40
CA ALA A 751 -45.57 -21.47 -9.29
C ALA A 751 -44.26 -20.80 -8.84
N GLN A 752 -43.22 -21.56 -8.45
CA GLN A 752 -41.89 -20.98 -8.21
C GLN A 752 -41.11 -20.89 -9.54
N THR A 753 -41.11 -19.68 -10.10
CA THR A 753 -40.40 -19.33 -11.33
C THR A 753 -39.23 -18.42 -10.97
N GLY A 754 -38.01 -18.90 -11.20
CA GLY A 754 -36.79 -18.11 -11.09
C GLY A 754 -36.46 -17.36 -12.40
N ARG A 755 -35.26 -16.80 -12.49
CA ARG A 755 -34.77 -15.96 -13.60
C ARG A 755 -34.83 -16.62 -14.97
N TYR A 756 -34.78 -17.95 -15.04
CA TYR A 756 -34.71 -18.72 -16.29
C TYR A 756 -35.92 -19.64 -16.54
N GLY A 757 -36.97 -19.59 -15.70
CA GLY A 757 -38.18 -20.41 -15.84
C GLY A 757 -38.57 -21.16 -14.55
N PRO A 758 -39.45 -22.18 -14.64
CA PRO A 758 -39.88 -22.95 -13.47
C PRO A 758 -38.71 -23.67 -12.78
N LEU A 759 -38.63 -23.57 -11.45
CA LEU A 759 -37.63 -24.28 -10.62
C LEU A 759 -38.07 -25.71 -10.27
N LYS A 760 -38.83 -26.34 -11.18
CA LYS A 760 -39.35 -27.70 -11.00
C LYS A 760 -38.21 -28.69 -11.23
N ALA A 761 -38.00 -29.61 -10.28
CA ALA A 761 -37.06 -30.71 -10.49
C ALA A 761 -37.52 -31.54 -11.70
N SER A 762 -36.72 -31.55 -12.77
CA SER A 762 -37.04 -32.12 -14.08
C SER A 762 -35.75 -32.45 -14.84
N GLY A 763 -35.81 -33.20 -15.94
CA GLY A 763 -34.69 -33.43 -16.88
C GLY A 763 -33.47 -34.16 -16.32
N ALA A 764 -33.53 -34.65 -15.08
CA ALA A 764 -32.35 -35.09 -14.34
C ALA A 764 -31.85 -36.48 -14.77
N LEU A 765 -30.52 -36.61 -14.87
CA LEU A 765 -29.80 -37.85 -15.17
C LEU A 765 -28.81 -38.15 -14.05
N VAL A 766 -28.91 -39.34 -13.45
CA VAL A 766 -27.98 -39.85 -12.43
C VAL A 766 -27.46 -41.21 -12.92
N SER A 767 -26.16 -41.30 -13.18
CA SER A 767 -25.51 -42.52 -13.70
C SER A 767 -24.12 -42.73 -13.10
N ASP A 768 -23.57 -43.95 -13.14
CA ASP A 768 -22.13 -44.22 -12.93
C ASP A 768 -21.51 -43.76 -11.58
N ASN A 769 -22.33 -43.44 -10.57
CA ASN A 769 -21.84 -42.93 -9.27
C ASN A 769 -21.57 -44.08 -8.30
N THR A 770 -20.45 -44.04 -7.56
CA THR A 770 -20.20 -44.95 -6.44
C THR A 770 -20.77 -44.37 -5.15
N VAL A 771 -21.88 -44.90 -4.65
CA VAL A 771 -22.60 -44.36 -3.48
C VAL A 771 -22.58 -45.35 -2.32
N THR A 772 -21.95 -44.98 -1.20
CA THR A 772 -21.78 -45.83 0.00
C THR A 772 -21.91 -45.00 1.27
N ASN A 773 -23.15 -44.76 1.74
CA ASN A 773 -23.45 -43.86 2.87
C ASN A 773 -24.34 -44.58 3.90
N SER A 774 -24.50 -44.00 5.10
CA SER A 774 -25.30 -44.61 6.18
C SER A 774 -26.80 -44.25 6.13
N GLY A 775 -27.12 -43.07 5.60
CA GLY A 775 -28.47 -42.64 5.27
C GLY A 775 -28.87 -42.97 3.81
N GLN A 776 -29.78 -42.18 3.26
CA GLN A 776 -30.56 -42.51 2.06
C GLN A 776 -30.11 -41.71 0.83
N SER A 777 -30.58 -42.13 -0.35
CA SER A 777 -30.42 -41.44 -1.64
C SER A 777 -31.70 -41.59 -2.46
N GLY A 778 -32.13 -40.57 -3.20
CA GLY A 778 -33.40 -40.63 -3.92
C GLY A 778 -33.99 -39.30 -4.39
N VAL A 779 -35.27 -39.33 -4.71
CA VAL A 779 -36.09 -38.17 -5.10
C VAL A 779 -37.20 -37.95 -4.07
N VAL A 780 -37.34 -36.73 -3.55
CA VAL A 780 -38.39 -36.37 -2.60
C VAL A 780 -39.04 -35.03 -2.97
N THR A 781 -40.23 -34.78 -2.45
CA THR A 781 -40.77 -33.42 -2.35
C THR A 781 -40.27 -32.72 -1.09
N ASP A 782 -40.24 -31.38 -1.09
CA ASP A 782 -39.95 -30.59 0.12
C ASP A 782 -40.82 -31.05 1.32
N GLY A 783 -40.18 -31.20 2.48
CA GLY A 783 -40.78 -31.69 3.71
C GLY A 783 -41.19 -33.17 3.74
N ALA A 784 -41.05 -33.93 2.64
CA ALA A 784 -41.49 -35.32 2.58
C ALA A 784 -40.41 -36.32 3.04
N PRO A 785 -40.80 -37.39 3.78
CA PRO A 785 -39.87 -38.42 4.24
C PRO A 785 -39.38 -39.28 3.06
N ILE A 786 -38.07 -39.60 3.07
CA ILE A 786 -37.35 -40.26 1.96
C ILE A 786 -37.83 -41.71 1.68
N SER A 787 -38.72 -42.26 2.51
CA SER A 787 -39.36 -43.57 2.31
C SER A 787 -40.25 -43.67 1.06
N THR A 788 -40.39 -42.59 0.28
CA THR A 788 -41.27 -42.54 -0.90
C THR A 788 -40.59 -42.22 -2.24
N GLY A 789 -39.27 -42.45 -2.36
CA GLY A 789 -38.59 -42.35 -3.66
C GLY A 789 -37.08 -42.60 -3.54
N VAL A 790 -36.64 -43.85 -3.64
CA VAL A 790 -35.23 -44.28 -3.50
C VAL A 790 -34.63 -44.57 -4.87
N PHE A 791 -33.37 -44.21 -5.11
CA PHE A 791 -32.67 -44.63 -6.33
C PHE A 791 -32.29 -46.12 -6.25
N THR A 792 -32.78 -46.93 -7.18
CA THR A 792 -32.33 -48.31 -7.40
C THR A 792 -31.46 -48.39 -8.66
N ASP A 793 -30.56 -49.37 -8.69
CA ASP A 793 -29.80 -49.82 -9.88
C ASP A 793 -29.00 -48.75 -10.66
N ASN A 794 -28.75 -47.61 -10.03
CA ASN A 794 -27.70 -46.63 -10.34
C ASN A 794 -27.75 -45.94 -11.72
N GLY A 795 -28.80 -46.19 -12.53
CA GLY A 795 -29.12 -45.47 -13.76
C GLY A 795 -30.53 -44.91 -13.70
N TYR A 796 -30.67 -43.62 -13.38
CA TYR A 796 -31.95 -42.94 -13.20
C TYR A 796 -32.08 -41.74 -14.13
N PHE A 797 -33.16 -41.69 -14.91
CA PHE A 797 -33.51 -40.56 -15.78
C PHE A 797 -34.94 -40.10 -15.49
N TYR A 798 -35.15 -38.80 -15.36
CA TYR A 798 -36.42 -38.20 -14.94
C TYR A 798 -37.03 -37.31 -16.05
N PRO A 799 -37.94 -37.83 -16.90
CA PRO A 799 -38.24 -37.30 -18.24
C PRO A 799 -39.25 -36.13 -18.33
N ASN A 800 -39.58 -35.46 -17.21
CA ASN A 800 -40.48 -34.31 -17.05
C ASN A 800 -41.99 -34.56 -16.79
N ASP A 801 -42.56 -33.59 -16.06
CA ASP A 801 -43.95 -33.13 -15.99
C ASP A 801 -45.10 -34.15 -15.97
N THR A 802 -45.02 -35.14 -15.08
CA THR A 802 -46.22 -35.70 -14.44
C THR A 802 -46.37 -35.18 -13.01
N SER A 803 -47.61 -35.07 -12.54
CA SER A 803 -47.96 -34.68 -11.16
C SER A 803 -47.81 -35.83 -10.15
N ASP A 804 -47.23 -36.96 -10.55
CA ASP A 804 -47.42 -38.26 -9.90
C ASP A 804 -46.18 -38.73 -9.14
N TRP A 805 -46.37 -39.05 -7.86
CA TRP A 805 -45.28 -39.23 -6.88
C TRP A 805 -44.92 -40.71 -6.75
N PHE A 806 -43.66 -41.09 -7.02
CA PHE A 806 -43.27 -42.50 -7.13
C PHE A 806 -42.44 -43.06 -5.97
N ARG A 807 -43.15 -43.77 -5.08
CA ARG A 807 -42.60 -44.78 -4.16
C ARG A 807 -42.07 -45.99 -4.92
N ASP A 808 -40.95 -46.57 -4.49
CA ASP A 808 -40.92 -47.88 -3.81
C ASP A 808 -39.49 -48.17 -3.25
N GLY A 809 -39.31 -49.34 -2.63
CA GLY A 809 -38.07 -50.12 -2.73
C GLY A 809 -37.10 -50.04 -1.54
N ALA A 810 -36.80 -51.19 -0.93
CA ALA A 810 -35.83 -51.30 0.17
C ALA A 810 -34.77 -52.39 -0.10
N GLY A 811 -33.50 -52.11 0.24
CA GLY A 811 -32.61 -53.15 0.79
C GLY A 811 -31.18 -53.29 0.25
N GLY A 812 -30.22 -52.71 1.02
CA GLY A 812 -28.89 -53.29 1.22
C GLY A 812 -27.73 -52.71 0.39
N PRO A 813 -26.48 -52.75 0.92
CA PRO A 813 -25.29 -52.22 0.24
C PRO A 813 -24.83 -53.15 -0.90
N ARG A 814 -24.48 -52.58 -2.05
CA ARG A 814 -23.98 -53.32 -3.23
C ARG A 814 -22.93 -52.50 -4.00
N THR A 815 -21.91 -53.20 -4.49
CA THR A 815 -20.89 -52.69 -5.42
C THR A 815 -21.15 -53.23 -6.82
N TRP A 816 -20.87 -52.43 -7.85
CA TRP A 816 -21.25 -52.70 -9.25
C TRP A 816 -20.04 -52.90 -10.17
N ALA A 817 -20.24 -53.60 -11.29
CA ALA A 817 -19.30 -53.70 -12.40
C ALA A 817 -20.07 -54.05 -13.70
N GLU A 818 -19.70 -53.38 -14.79
CA GLU A 818 -20.20 -53.50 -16.19
C GLU A 818 -21.73 -53.48 -16.40
#